data_AF-A0A815PCC8-F1
#
_entry.id   AF-A0A815PCC8-F1
#
_cell.length_a   1.000
_cell.length_b   1.000
_cell.length_c   1.000
_cell.angle_alpha   90.00
_cell.angle_beta   90.00
_cell.angle_gamma   90.00
#
_symmetry.space_group_name_H-M   'P 1'
#
loop_
_entity.id
_entity.type
_entity.pdbx_description
1 polymer ?
#
loop_
_entity_poly.entity_id
_entity_poly.type
_entity_poly.pdbx_seq_one_letter_code
_entity_poly.pdbx_strand_id
1 'polypeptide(L)'
;MAKQQAITMVTLGRPFRLGMLYDARNDELISGITLWDPQTLANHTITRNQPYTGYEILTKDSLQHKAHALGVDASLKLSLLGGLMNISGSAKYAEDYQRTNHETRLTLKYSTTTHFQQLTMKHLGKSNPDHPDLHDKNLATHVVTGVVYGAEAFFIFDRTISNSESKAEVSGSLKALFEKPTFKIEGEAKLNFTDQEKNFVDKLHCKFYGDFRLNKNPNNFDEAVTIYRQLPSLLGVNNENAIPKKVWLYPLHLLDKKAMRIIREISSNLVDYSISTIENLHSLEVRALDLSESKIFIHSSFMKTHLSDFAARLSEFQRDLKEKLALYLPKLRGDTGVQESVLFQLFRQVDSSPFYKQTLESWLEEKEKEIALMTTWIENLAKDILIKSSSLDEVIDDIRYDYIFCLSLRLVEENDPQLTDMQNYLHNKNTFNSSTTRKKHTPWFADRRSMATIRKNLRQFKEFAEANNVENAKIKFIVNEEYSVNDTKTIKLVLYDDGLEKSGFIIPSKPGAPYAISVTDNNVTLAWADATSGTEEVQNYKVMYQKYRGESSIGENVTEKEERWTEVHTNASHKKIIISNLLSSTKFVFKVQSITAIGLSAISACSEIIETLAKKVEPKFNKWQQNAITVAGGNGEGQQLNQLSRPEGIFIDKNKTIFIADFFNHRIVAWKYNAKQGQIVAGGNGPGNRRNQLNMPRDVIVDQLSHSIIIAVWGNRRVIQWVNQEQQLLIENIDCHGLAMDKHGFLYVSDYKKNEVRRWKMGDYDNEGIIVAGGDGQGNQLNQLYRPVYIFVDEEQSVYVSDSHNNRVMKWRKDAKEGIVVAGGNGKGGNLNQLSQPTRVIVDYLGQIYVADSGNHRIMRWCEGKKEGEIVVGGNGEGNQSNQLSTPMGLSFDDEENLYVADYMNHRIQKFEKFE
;
A
#
# COMPACT_ATOMS: atom_id res chain seq x y z
N MET A 1 -1.63 48.68 -60.42
CA MET A 1 -2.60 49.76 -60.14
C MET A 1 -3.97 49.13 -59.98
N ALA A 2 -4.38 48.84 -58.74
CA ALA A 2 -5.72 48.31 -58.46
C ALA A 2 -6.76 49.43 -58.68
N LYS A 3 -7.88 49.11 -59.35
CA LYS A 3 -9.04 50.01 -59.47
C LYS A 3 -9.44 50.47 -58.07
N GLN A 4 -9.19 51.72 -57.71
CA GLN A 4 -9.56 52.30 -56.41
C GLN A 4 -11.08 52.48 -56.35
N GLN A 5 -11.76 51.39 -55.98
CA GLN A 5 -13.19 51.33 -55.74
C GLN A 5 -13.47 51.61 -54.25
N ALA A 6 -14.70 52.02 -53.94
CA ALA A 6 -15.16 52.13 -52.55
C ALA A 6 -14.88 50.84 -51.78
N ILE A 7 -14.36 50.96 -50.56
CA ILE A 7 -14.09 49.81 -49.68
C ILE A 7 -15.28 49.58 -48.76
N THR A 8 -15.50 48.32 -48.34
CA THR A 8 -16.53 47.99 -47.35
C THR A 8 -15.92 47.69 -46.01
N MET A 9 -16.65 48.00 -44.93
CA MET A 9 -16.15 47.83 -43.57
C MET A 9 -17.28 47.54 -42.59
N VAL A 10 -17.05 46.67 -41.61
CA VAL A 10 -17.98 46.46 -40.49
C VAL A 10 -17.91 47.60 -39.47
N THR A 11 -19.06 47.95 -38.91
CA THR A 11 -19.18 49.12 -38.01
C THR A 11 -18.76 48.81 -36.59
N LEU A 12 -18.88 47.56 -36.14
CA LEU A 12 -18.54 47.09 -34.80
C LEU A 12 -19.24 47.90 -33.69
N GLY A 13 -20.52 48.24 -33.90
CA GLY A 13 -21.32 49.03 -32.97
C GLY A 13 -21.02 50.53 -32.99
N ARG A 14 -20.12 51.02 -33.85
CA ARG A 14 -19.87 52.46 -34.01
C ARG A 14 -21.03 53.15 -34.74
N PRO A 15 -21.42 54.38 -34.37
CA PRO A 15 -22.64 55.03 -34.85
C PRO A 15 -22.48 55.67 -36.24
N PHE A 16 -22.24 54.87 -37.27
CA PHE A 16 -22.06 55.34 -38.65
C PHE A 16 -23.35 55.93 -39.26
N ARG A 17 -23.22 56.97 -40.07
CA ARG A 17 -24.31 57.57 -40.87
C ARG A 17 -23.77 57.99 -42.24
N LEU A 18 -24.67 58.13 -43.22
CA LEU A 18 -24.31 58.66 -44.53
C LEU A 18 -23.68 60.04 -44.41
N GLY A 19 -22.64 60.28 -45.21
CA GLY A 19 -21.89 61.52 -45.24
C GLY A 19 -20.86 61.69 -44.12
N MET A 20 -20.83 60.83 -43.08
CA MET A 20 -19.81 60.93 -42.04
C MET A 20 -18.41 60.69 -42.60
N LEU A 21 -17.42 61.36 -42.00
CA LEU A 21 -16.01 61.21 -42.35
C LEU A 21 -15.36 60.08 -41.53
N TYR A 22 -14.46 59.33 -42.16
CA TYR A 22 -13.74 58.21 -41.54
C TYR A 22 -12.24 58.32 -41.81
N ASP A 23 -11.42 58.13 -40.78
CA ASP A 23 -9.98 58.03 -40.91
C ASP A 23 -9.51 56.57 -40.79
N ALA A 24 -9.32 55.93 -41.94
CA ALA A 24 -8.79 54.57 -42.03
C ALA A 24 -7.33 54.41 -41.57
N ARG A 25 -6.60 55.50 -41.26
CA ARG A 25 -5.26 55.39 -40.65
C ARG A 25 -5.38 54.97 -39.18
N ASN A 26 -6.24 55.67 -38.44
CA ASN A 26 -6.52 55.45 -37.02
C ASN A 26 -7.69 54.47 -36.77
N ASP A 27 -8.41 54.09 -37.83
CA ASP A 27 -9.70 53.41 -37.75
C ASP A 27 -10.75 54.15 -36.90
N GLU A 28 -10.76 55.48 -37.07
CA GLU A 28 -11.57 56.41 -36.28
C GLU A 28 -12.74 56.99 -37.09
N LEU A 29 -13.92 56.98 -36.49
CA LEU A 29 -15.10 57.66 -37.02
C LEU A 29 -15.13 59.10 -36.52
N ILE A 30 -15.05 60.06 -37.44
CA ILE A 30 -15.05 61.49 -37.10
C ILE A 30 -16.48 61.91 -36.76
N SER A 31 -16.75 62.03 -35.46
CA SER A 31 -18.10 62.31 -34.95
C SER A 31 -18.50 63.76 -35.16
N GLY A 32 -19.79 63.99 -35.48
CA GLY A 32 -20.36 65.33 -35.60
C GLY A 32 -20.02 66.09 -36.88
N ILE A 33 -19.24 65.51 -37.80
CA ILE A 33 -18.89 66.12 -39.08
C ILE A 33 -19.35 65.23 -40.23
N THR A 34 -20.23 65.77 -41.07
CA THR A 34 -20.58 65.19 -42.37
C THR A 34 -19.98 66.02 -43.50
N LEU A 35 -19.72 65.37 -44.63
CA LEU A 35 -19.22 66.04 -45.83
C LEU A 35 -20.28 66.95 -46.44
N TRP A 36 -21.56 66.55 -46.40
CA TRP A 36 -22.69 67.35 -46.88
C TRP A 36 -23.61 67.73 -45.72
N ASP A 37 -24.33 68.83 -45.87
CA ASP A 37 -25.34 69.26 -44.91
C ASP A 37 -26.54 68.27 -44.87
N PRO A 38 -27.34 68.26 -43.80
CA PRO A 38 -28.45 67.33 -43.64
C PRO A 38 -29.50 67.36 -44.76
N GLN A 39 -29.76 68.53 -45.36
CA GLN A 39 -30.77 68.68 -46.41
C GLN A 39 -30.27 68.06 -47.73
N THR A 40 -29.01 68.30 -48.08
CA THR A 40 -28.35 67.66 -49.22
C THR A 40 -28.29 66.14 -49.07
N LEU A 41 -27.95 65.64 -47.88
CA LEU A 41 -27.96 64.21 -47.60
C LEU A 41 -29.36 63.58 -47.78
N ALA A 42 -30.40 64.23 -47.28
CA ALA A 42 -31.78 63.74 -47.40
C ALA A 42 -32.24 63.65 -48.86
N ASN A 43 -31.96 64.68 -49.67
CA ASN A 43 -32.33 64.72 -51.10
C ASN A 43 -31.62 63.67 -51.95
N HIS A 44 -30.44 63.22 -51.53
CA HIS A 44 -29.60 62.28 -52.28
C HIS A 44 -29.53 60.87 -51.68
N THR A 45 -30.34 60.56 -50.67
CA THR A 45 -30.37 59.22 -50.06
C THR A 45 -31.42 58.33 -50.74
N ILE A 46 -30.99 57.14 -51.15
CA ILE A 46 -31.87 56.04 -51.58
C ILE A 46 -31.87 54.98 -50.49
N THR A 47 -33.07 54.59 -50.04
CA THR A 47 -33.27 53.47 -49.12
C THR A 47 -33.85 52.27 -49.88
N ARG A 48 -33.29 51.08 -49.64
CA ARG A 48 -33.77 49.80 -50.19
C ARG A 48 -33.96 48.80 -49.07
N ASN A 49 -35.11 48.12 -49.04
CA ASN A 49 -35.30 47.00 -48.12
C ASN A 49 -34.34 45.86 -48.48
N GLN A 50 -33.62 45.35 -47.49
CA GLN A 50 -32.68 44.23 -47.60
C GLN A 50 -32.79 43.33 -46.35
N PRO A 51 -33.96 42.70 -46.14
CA PRO A 51 -34.16 41.83 -44.99
C PRO A 51 -33.38 40.53 -45.13
N TYR A 52 -32.61 40.18 -44.12
CA TYR A 52 -31.97 38.88 -43.96
C TYR A 52 -31.97 38.53 -42.48
N THR A 53 -32.22 37.29 -42.12
CA THR A 53 -32.00 36.79 -40.76
C THR A 53 -31.35 35.42 -40.86
N GLY A 54 -30.27 35.23 -40.11
CA GLY A 54 -29.55 33.98 -40.07
C GLY A 54 -28.86 33.79 -38.73
N TYR A 55 -28.37 32.58 -38.52
CA TYR A 55 -27.58 32.23 -37.35
C TYR A 55 -26.37 31.38 -37.74
N GLU A 56 -25.38 31.36 -36.87
CA GLU A 56 -24.13 30.63 -37.04
C GLU A 56 -23.69 30.05 -35.70
N ILE A 57 -23.23 28.79 -35.68
CA ILE A 57 -22.72 28.13 -34.49
C ILE A 57 -21.19 28.11 -34.58
N LEU A 58 -20.53 28.72 -33.61
CA LEU A 58 -19.09 28.87 -33.54
C LEU A 58 -18.54 28.01 -32.39
N THR A 59 -17.67 27.06 -32.72
CA THR A 59 -17.03 26.15 -31.75
C THR A 59 -15.57 26.51 -31.45
N LYS A 60 -15.07 27.58 -32.05
CA LYS A 60 -13.70 28.07 -31.88
C LYS A 60 -13.75 29.52 -31.42
N ASP A 61 -12.86 29.87 -30.49
CA ASP A 61 -12.85 31.19 -29.84
C ASP A 61 -11.55 31.98 -30.06
N SER A 62 -10.70 31.54 -31.00
CA SER A 62 -9.48 32.27 -31.33
C SER A 62 -9.82 33.65 -31.92
N LEU A 63 -8.93 34.63 -31.76
CA LEU A 63 -9.10 35.98 -32.30
C LEU A 63 -9.35 35.95 -33.81
N GLN A 64 -8.67 35.08 -34.55
CA GLN A 64 -8.90 34.90 -35.98
C GLN A 64 -10.35 34.47 -36.29
N HIS A 65 -10.93 33.58 -35.48
CA HIS A 65 -12.31 33.12 -35.63
C HIS A 65 -13.31 34.17 -35.16
N LYS A 66 -13.03 34.90 -34.07
CA LYS A 66 -13.84 36.03 -33.61
C LYS A 66 -13.89 37.15 -34.64
N ALA A 67 -12.74 37.50 -35.22
CA ALA A 67 -12.65 38.49 -36.29
C ALA A 67 -13.46 38.06 -37.52
N HIS A 68 -13.37 36.79 -37.92
CA HIS A 68 -14.19 36.24 -38.99
C HIS A 68 -15.70 36.31 -38.67
N ALA A 69 -16.09 35.90 -37.46
CA ALA A 69 -17.48 35.93 -36.99
C ALA A 69 -18.06 37.35 -36.98
N LEU A 70 -17.25 38.37 -36.66
CA LEU A 70 -17.62 39.78 -36.72
C LEU A 70 -17.51 40.40 -38.12
N GLY A 71 -17.11 39.63 -39.14
CA GLY A 71 -16.92 40.13 -40.51
C GLY A 71 -15.76 41.12 -40.66
N VAL A 72 -14.75 41.02 -39.80
CA VAL A 72 -13.58 41.90 -39.75
C VAL A 72 -12.54 41.44 -40.78
N ASP A 73 -12.31 42.27 -41.80
CA ASP A 73 -11.30 42.03 -42.84
C ASP A 73 -9.87 42.22 -42.32
N ALA A 74 -8.88 41.73 -43.08
CA ALA A 74 -7.47 41.69 -42.67
C ALA A 74 -6.91 43.05 -42.21
N SER A 75 -7.30 44.15 -42.87
CA SER A 75 -6.85 45.51 -42.54
C SER A 75 -7.29 45.96 -41.14
N LEU A 76 -8.45 45.51 -40.66
CA LEU A 76 -9.01 45.88 -39.36
C LEU A 76 -8.60 44.96 -38.21
N LYS A 77 -8.12 43.74 -38.50
CA LYS A 77 -7.78 42.77 -37.44
C LYS A 77 -6.72 43.31 -36.47
N LEU A 78 -5.67 43.94 -36.99
CA LEU A 78 -4.62 44.52 -36.15
C LEU A 78 -5.12 45.75 -35.39
N SER A 79 -6.05 46.52 -35.95
CA SER A 79 -6.68 47.65 -35.26
C SER A 79 -7.57 47.19 -34.11
N LEU A 80 -8.25 46.06 -34.30
CA LEU A 80 -9.06 45.43 -33.26
C LEU A 80 -8.16 44.90 -32.14
N LEU A 81 -7.08 44.21 -32.51
CA LEU A 81 -6.09 43.67 -31.59
C LEU A 81 -5.35 44.75 -30.79
N GLY A 82 -4.98 45.85 -31.45
CA GLY A 82 -4.32 46.99 -30.84
C GLY A 82 -5.24 47.92 -30.07
N GLY A 83 -6.56 47.70 -30.08
CA GLY A 83 -7.52 48.56 -29.38
C GLY A 83 -7.67 49.97 -29.98
N LEU A 84 -7.41 50.13 -31.29
CA LEU A 84 -7.61 51.41 -31.98
C LEU A 84 -9.09 51.75 -32.21
N MET A 85 -9.96 50.75 -32.19
CA MET A 85 -11.37 50.91 -32.45
C MET A 85 -12.17 50.93 -31.16
N ASN A 86 -13.03 51.95 -31.00
CA ASN A 86 -14.02 51.97 -29.93
C ASN A 86 -15.22 51.08 -30.29
N ILE A 87 -15.16 49.80 -29.90
CA ILE A 87 -16.20 48.81 -30.21
C ILE A 87 -17.34 48.84 -29.18
N SER A 88 -18.56 48.54 -29.62
CA SER A 88 -19.73 48.49 -28.72
C SER A 88 -20.75 47.43 -29.17
N GLY A 89 -21.78 47.22 -28.35
CA GLY A 89 -22.85 46.26 -28.66
C GLY A 89 -22.33 44.84 -28.84
N SER A 90 -22.74 44.19 -29.94
CA SER A 90 -22.32 42.84 -30.33
C SER A 90 -20.81 42.70 -30.50
N ALA A 91 -20.11 43.75 -30.92
CA ALA A 91 -18.68 43.70 -31.19
C ALA A 91 -17.80 43.50 -29.95
N LYS A 92 -18.32 43.78 -28.74
CA LYS A 92 -17.63 43.45 -27.48
C LYS A 92 -17.32 41.96 -27.32
N TYR A 93 -17.98 41.09 -28.09
CA TYR A 93 -17.60 39.68 -28.24
C TYR A 93 -16.10 39.48 -28.60
N ALA A 94 -15.47 40.43 -29.29
CA ALA A 94 -14.05 40.40 -29.62
C ALA A 94 -13.14 40.39 -28.38
N GLU A 95 -13.60 40.94 -27.26
CA GLU A 95 -12.84 41.10 -26.01
C GLU A 95 -13.13 39.98 -24.99
N ASP A 96 -14.13 39.13 -25.24
CA ASP A 96 -14.47 38.01 -24.36
C ASP A 96 -13.63 36.78 -24.70
N TYR A 97 -12.46 36.64 -24.07
CA TYR A 97 -11.62 35.46 -24.24
C TYR A 97 -11.93 34.38 -23.22
N GLN A 98 -11.74 33.13 -23.62
CA GLN A 98 -11.75 31.98 -22.71
C GLN A 98 -10.64 32.14 -21.65
N ARG A 99 -11.01 32.12 -20.37
CA ARG A 99 -10.08 32.36 -19.24
C ARG A 99 -9.52 31.09 -18.60
N THR A 100 -10.03 29.93 -18.99
CA THR A 100 -9.61 28.62 -18.45
C THR A 100 -9.77 27.53 -19.51
N ASN A 101 -8.84 26.57 -19.57
CA ASN A 101 -8.95 25.39 -20.44
C ASN A 101 -9.88 24.31 -19.88
N HIS A 102 -10.28 24.41 -18.61
CA HIS A 102 -11.25 23.54 -17.94
C HIS A 102 -12.70 23.86 -18.29
N GLU A 103 -12.91 24.75 -19.25
CA GLU A 103 -14.23 25.03 -19.83
C GLU A 103 -14.26 24.67 -21.31
N THR A 104 -15.46 24.38 -21.78
CA THR A 104 -15.79 24.30 -23.20
C THR A 104 -16.75 25.42 -23.53
N ARG A 105 -16.52 26.04 -24.69
CA ARG A 105 -17.27 27.21 -25.16
C ARG A 105 -17.92 26.93 -26.50
N LEU A 106 -19.19 27.31 -26.65
CA LEU A 106 -19.88 27.39 -27.93
C LEU A 106 -20.58 28.74 -28.03
N THR A 107 -20.41 29.43 -29.15
CA THR A 107 -21.06 30.73 -29.39
C THR A 107 -22.12 30.60 -30.46
N LEU A 108 -23.36 30.96 -30.14
CA LEU A 108 -24.44 31.11 -31.10
C LEU A 108 -24.51 32.57 -31.55
N LYS A 109 -24.24 32.82 -32.82
CA LYS A 109 -24.36 34.12 -33.46
C LYS A 109 -25.72 34.23 -34.13
N TYR A 110 -26.42 35.32 -33.85
CA TYR A 110 -27.62 35.77 -34.55
C TYR A 110 -27.26 37.02 -35.37
N SER A 111 -27.68 37.06 -36.63
CA SER A 111 -27.38 38.18 -37.52
C SER A 111 -28.61 38.52 -38.37
N THR A 112 -29.07 39.76 -38.29
CA THR A 112 -30.17 40.26 -39.09
C THR A 112 -29.81 41.57 -39.80
N THR A 113 -30.33 41.78 -41.01
CA THR A 113 -30.29 43.04 -41.75
C THR A 113 -31.70 43.46 -42.10
N THR A 114 -31.95 44.76 -42.19
CA THR A 114 -33.29 45.32 -42.39
C THR A 114 -33.36 46.09 -43.70
N HIS A 115 -32.52 47.10 -43.85
CA HIS A 115 -32.49 47.97 -45.01
C HIS A 115 -31.08 48.49 -45.30
N PHE A 116 -30.90 48.97 -46.51
CA PHE A 116 -29.67 49.57 -47.00
C PHE A 116 -29.95 51.00 -47.45
N GLN A 117 -29.18 51.94 -46.93
CA GLN A 117 -29.19 53.33 -47.36
C GLN A 117 -27.92 53.63 -48.15
N GLN A 118 -28.04 54.33 -49.27
CA GLN A 118 -26.88 54.78 -50.05
C GLN A 118 -27.12 56.16 -50.65
N LEU A 119 -26.04 56.89 -50.89
CA LEU A 119 -26.13 58.13 -51.65
C LEU A 119 -26.25 57.85 -53.16
N THR A 120 -26.99 58.68 -53.89
CA THR A 120 -27.21 58.52 -55.35
C THR A 120 -25.92 58.66 -56.18
N MET A 121 -24.81 59.07 -55.57
CA MET A 121 -23.50 59.39 -56.17
C MET A 121 -23.51 60.54 -57.20
N LYS A 122 -24.68 61.02 -57.65
CA LYS A 122 -24.84 62.15 -58.60
C LYS A 122 -24.19 63.47 -58.14
N HIS A 123 -24.05 63.70 -56.84
CA HIS A 123 -23.46 64.90 -56.24
C HIS A 123 -21.92 64.84 -56.13
N LEU A 124 -21.29 63.73 -56.51
CA LEU A 124 -19.83 63.54 -56.44
C LEU A 124 -19.07 64.02 -57.69
N GLY A 125 -19.76 64.56 -58.70
CA GLY A 125 -19.12 65.09 -59.91
C GLY A 125 -18.20 66.28 -59.61
N LYS A 126 -17.07 66.39 -60.32
CA LYS A 126 -16.03 67.44 -60.14
C LYS A 126 -16.53 68.88 -60.30
N SER A 127 -17.75 69.08 -60.76
CA SER A 127 -18.39 70.36 -61.07
C SER A 127 -19.62 70.65 -60.22
N ASN A 128 -19.82 69.93 -59.11
CA ASN A 128 -20.94 70.20 -58.20
C ASN A 128 -20.61 71.38 -57.26
N PRO A 129 -21.39 72.48 -57.25
CA PRO A 129 -21.14 73.64 -56.39
C PRO A 129 -21.26 73.36 -54.87
N ASP A 130 -21.82 72.21 -54.48
CA ASP A 130 -21.97 71.78 -53.08
C ASP A 130 -20.76 70.98 -52.53
N HIS A 131 -19.60 71.00 -53.20
CA HIS A 131 -18.37 70.43 -52.62
C HIS A 131 -17.77 71.43 -51.62
N PRO A 132 -17.79 71.14 -50.30
CA PRO A 132 -17.16 72.01 -49.33
C PRO A 132 -15.64 71.93 -49.47
N ASP A 133 -14.94 73.03 -49.17
CA ASP A 133 -13.48 73.03 -49.10
C ASP A 133 -13.00 71.99 -48.06
N LEU A 134 -12.49 70.87 -48.58
CA LEU A 134 -11.93 69.77 -47.79
C LEU A 134 -10.54 70.10 -47.21
N HIS A 135 -9.95 71.21 -47.65
CA HIS A 135 -8.57 71.63 -47.37
C HIS A 135 -8.29 71.91 -45.88
N ASP A 136 -9.29 72.32 -45.10
CA ASP A 136 -9.12 72.61 -43.66
C ASP A 136 -9.31 71.39 -42.74
N LYS A 137 -9.59 70.19 -43.29
CA LYS A 137 -9.89 68.98 -42.51
C LYS A 137 -8.95 67.83 -42.88
N ASN A 138 -7.67 67.92 -42.48
CA ASN A 138 -6.69 66.80 -42.44
C ASN A 138 -7.11 65.60 -41.55
N LEU A 139 -8.41 65.49 -41.26
CA LEU A 139 -9.04 64.66 -40.24
C LEU A 139 -9.50 63.30 -40.77
N ALA A 140 -9.65 63.11 -42.08
CA ALA A 140 -10.23 61.88 -42.63
C ALA A 140 -9.65 61.48 -43.98
N THR A 141 -9.81 60.19 -44.32
CA THR A 141 -9.37 59.61 -45.61
C THR A 141 -10.55 59.17 -46.47
N HIS A 142 -11.71 58.92 -45.86
CA HIS A 142 -12.90 58.42 -46.54
C HIS A 142 -14.17 59.15 -46.07
N VAL A 143 -15.22 59.07 -46.89
CA VAL A 143 -16.60 59.46 -46.55
C VAL A 143 -17.54 58.27 -46.69
N VAL A 144 -18.52 58.16 -45.81
CA VAL A 144 -19.53 57.09 -45.82
C VAL A 144 -20.56 57.37 -46.91
N THR A 145 -20.66 56.48 -47.90
CA THR A 145 -21.60 56.61 -49.02
C THR A 145 -22.71 55.55 -49.04
N GLY A 146 -22.58 54.51 -48.22
CA GLY A 146 -23.58 53.47 -48.05
C GLY A 146 -23.54 52.87 -46.65
N VAL A 147 -24.70 52.47 -46.11
CA VAL A 147 -24.87 51.86 -44.79
C VAL A 147 -25.94 50.77 -44.86
N VAL A 148 -25.57 49.54 -44.49
CA VAL A 148 -26.53 48.47 -44.19
C VAL A 148 -26.88 48.54 -42.70
N TYR A 149 -28.17 48.56 -42.40
CA TYR A 149 -28.70 48.55 -41.04
C TYR A 149 -29.22 47.16 -40.65
N GLY A 150 -29.15 46.86 -39.35
CA GLY A 150 -29.63 45.62 -38.76
C GLY A 150 -29.21 45.50 -37.30
N ALA A 151 -29.09 44.28 -36.81
CA ALA A 151 -28.52 44.00 -35.50
C ALA A 151 -27.79 42.65 -35.49
N GLU A 152 -26.89 42.46 -34.53
CA GLU A 152 -26.26 41.17 -34.23
C GLU A 152 -26.32 40.86 -32.74
N ALA A 153 -26.25 39.58 -32.43
CA ALA A 153 -26.13 39.10 -31.06
C ALA A 153 -25.26 37.83 -31.01
N PHE A 154 -24.47 37.73 -29.96
CA PHE A 154 -23.63 36.59 -29.63
C PHE A 154 -24.06 36.06 -28.26
N PHE A 155 -24.51 34.80 -28.23
CA PHE A 155 -24.79 34.04 -27.02
C PHE A 155 -23.64 33.06 -26.80
N ILE A 156 -22.82 33.33 -25.79
CA ILE A 156 -21.66 32.49 -25.45
C ILE A 156 -22.10 31.53 -24.36
N PHE A 157 -22.03 30.24 -24.64
CA PHE A 157 -22.33 29.17 -23.69
C PHE A 157 -21.03 28.54 -23.20
N ASP A 158 -20.71 28.79 -21.93
CA ASP A 158 -19.56 28.23 -21.23
C ASP A 158 -20.02 27.05 -20.37
N ARG A 159 -19.25 25.94 -20.41
CA ARG A 159 -19.51 24.71 -19.65
C ARG A 159 -18.22 24.22 -18.99
N THR A 160 -18.18 24.21 -17.67
CA THR A 160 -17.06 23.65 -16.89
C THR A 160 -17.00 22.12 -17.03
N ILE A 161 -15.80 21.60 -17.28
CA ILE A 161 -15.52 20.18 -17.46
C ILE A 161 -15.21 19.58 -16.09
N SER A 162 -15.96 18.55 -15.69
CA SER A 162 -15.66 17.82 -14.45
C SER A 162 -14.51 16.82 -14.65
N ASN A 163 -13.88 16.37 -13.55
CA ASN A 163 -12.77 15.43 -13.60
C ASN A 163 -13.08 14.08 -14.28
N SER A 164 -14.36 13.71 -14.39
CA SER A 164 -14.83 12.48 -15.04
C SER A 164 -15.18 12.65 -16.52
N GLU A 165 -15.16 13.89 -17.02
CA GLU A 165 -15.55 14.23 -18.39
C GLU A 165 -14.33 14.62 -19.21
N SER A 166 -14.29 14.25 -20.49
CA SER A 166 -13.28 14.78 -21.41
C SER A 166 -13.76 16.05 -22.13
N LYS A 167 -12.82 16.95 -22.46
CA LYS A 167 -13.11 18.16 -23.24
C LYS A 167 -13.76 17.86 -24.58
N ALA A 168 -13.36 16.76 -25.23
CA ALA A 168 -13.92 16.34 -26.51
C ALA A 168 -15.38 15.89 -26.39
N GLU A 169 -15.73 15.13 -25.35
CA GLU A 169 -17.11 14.67 -25.10
C GLU A 169 -18.04 15.83 -24.76
N VAL A 170 -17.61 16.73 -23.88
CA VAL A 170 -18.39 17.92 -23.49
C VAL A 170 -18.60 18.84 -24.70
N SER A 171 -17.57 19.06 -25.51
CA SER A 171 -17.65 19.84 -26.76
C SER A 171 -18.55 19.19 -27.81
N GLY A 172 -18.46 17.87 -27.98
CA GLY A 172 -19.35 17.12 -28.86
C GLY A 172 -20.81 17.21 -28.44
N SER A 173 -21.08 17.05 -27.13
CA SER A 173 -22.43 17.14 -26.56
C SER A 173 -23.00 18.56 -26.67
N LEU A 174 -22.18 19.58 -26.41
CA LEU A 174 -22.56 20.98 -26.56
C LEU A 174 -22.90 21.31 -28.02
N LYS A 175 -22.07 20.87 -28.98
CA LYS A 175 -22.33 21.06 -30.41
C LYS A 175 -23.61 20.35 -30.85
N ALA A 176 -23.80 19.09 -30.44
CA ALA A 176 -24.99 18.31 -30.77
C ALA A 176 -26.28 18.94 -30.24
N LEU A 177 -26.24 19.60 -29.08
CA LEU A 177 -27.39 20.31 -28.51
C LEU A 177 -27.92 21.40 -29.45
N PHE A 178 -27.03 22.19 -30.07
CA PHE A 178 -27.40 23.32 -30.94
C PHE A 178 -27.60 22.94 -32.41
N GLU A 179 -27.12 21.78 -32.87
CA GLU A 179 -27.34 21.27 -34.22
C GLU A 179 -28.66 20.48 -34.38
N LYS A 180 -29.34 20.17 -33.27
CA LYS A 180 -30.59 19.40 -33.30
C LYS A 180 -31.71 20.12 -34.05
N PRO A 181 -32.58 19.37 -34.78
CA PRO A 181 -33.76 19.94 -35.44
C PRO A 181 -34.72 20.62 -34.46
N THR A 182 -34.77 20.18 -33.21
CA THR A 182 -35.55 20.78 -32.12
C THR A 182 -35.09 22.20 -31.77
N PHE A 183 -33.83 22.54 -32.05
CA PHE A 183 -33.29 23.88 -31.94
C PHE A 183 -33.51 24.70 -33.23
N LYS A 184 -34.31 24.25 -34.20
CA LYS A 184 -34.83 25.16 -35.23
C LYS A 184 -35.80 26.13 -34.57
N ILE A 185 -35.28 27.28 -34.15
CA ILE A 185 -36.00 28.35 -33.44
C ILE A 185 -36.93 29.11 -34.40
N GLU A 186 -37.84 28.39 -35.06
CA GLU A 186 -38.85 28.97 -35.95
C GLU A 186 -40.28 28.68 -35.46
N GLY A 187 -40.49 27.98 -34.35
CA GLY A 187 -41.82 27.65 -33.83
C GLY A 187 -41.98 27.62 -32.31
N GLU A 188 -43.22 27.73 -31.84
CA GLU A 188 -43.65 27.72 -30.42
C GLU A 188 -43.51 26.34 -29.73
N ALA A 189 -42.83 25.37 -30.35
CA ALA A 189 -42.66 24.04 -29.77
C ALA A 189 -41.90 24.11 -28.44
N LYS A 190 -42.42 23.40 -27.43
CA LYS A 190 -41.69 23.15 -26.17
C LYS A 190 -40.46 22.30 -26.48
N LEU A 191 -39.30 22.75 -26.02
CA LEU A 191 -38.06 21.97 -26.09
C LEU A 191 -38.22 20.76 -25.16
N ASN A 192 -38.34 19.57 -25.73
CA ASN A 192 -38.36 18.32 -24.97
C ASN A 192 -36.93 17.76 -24.91
N PHE A 193 -36.28 17.95 -23.76
CA PHE A 193 -34.99 17.36 -23.44
C PHE A 193 -35.16 16.00 -22.76
N THR A 194 -34.22 15.09 -23.00
CA THR A 194 -34.06 13.91 -22.13
C THR A 194 -33.55 14.36 -20.74
N ASP A 195 -33.70 13.54 -19.70
CA ASP A 195 -33.21 13.88 -18.36
C ASP A 195 -31.69 14.15 -18.34
N GLN A 196 -30.92 13.43 -19.17
CA GLN A 196 -29.49 13.64 -19.34
C GLN A 196 -29.18 15.00 -19.99
N GLU A 197 -29.93 15.36 -21.03
CA GLU A 197 -29.79 16.65 -21.71
C GLU A 197 -30.18 17.82 -20.80
N LYS A 198 -31.23 17.65 -19.99
CA LYS A 198 -31.63 18.66 -19.02
C LYS A 198 -30.53 18.92 -17.99
N ASN A 199 -29.96 17.86 -17.41
CA ASN A 199 -28.82 17.97 -16.50
C ASN A 199 -27.58 18.60 -17.17
N PHE A 200 -27.38 18.37 -18.47
CA PHE A 200 -26.31 19.02 -19.22
C PHE A 200 -26.57 20.52 -19.42
N VAL A 201 -27.80 20.88 -19.80
CA VAL A 201 -28.26 22.25 -20.05
C VAL A 201 -28.23 23.10 -18.79
N ASP A 202 -28.65 22.55 -17.65
CA ASP A 202 -28.70 23.24 -16.35
C ASP A 202 -27.30 23.73 -15.89
N LYS A 203 -26.23 23.15 -16.44
CA LYS A 203 -24.85 23.51 -16.11
C LYS A 203 -24.22 24.49 -17.11
N LEU A 204 -24.98 24.98 -18.09
CA LEU A 204 -24.52 25.98 -19.06
C LEU A 204 -24.68 27.39 -18.51
N HIS A 205 -23.59 28.15 -18.52
CA HIS A 205 -23.61 29.58 -18.26
C HIS A 205 -23.67 30.34 -19.58
N CYS A 206 -24.59 31.30 -19.70
CA CYS A 206 -24.70 32.15 -20.89
C CYS A 206 -24.13 33.55 -20.64
N LYS A 207 -23.37 34.08 -21.59
CA LYS A 207 -23.02 35.51 -21.70
C LYS A 207 -23.61 36.05 -22.99
N PHE A 208 -24.09 37.30 -22.96
CA PHE A 208 -24.72 37.95 -24.11
C PHE A 208 -23.99 39.23 -24.49
N TYR A 209 -23.67 39.34 -25.79
CA TYR A 209 -23.20 40.58 -26.41
C TYR A 209 -24.05 40.83 -27.65
N GLY A 210 -24.85 41.89 -27.65
CA GLY A 210 -25.73 42.17 -28.77
C GLY A 210 -26.08 43.63 -28.92
N ASP A 211 -26.64 43.95 -30.07
CA ASP A 211 -27.06 45.31 -30.46
C ASP A 211 -28.50 45.63 -30.03
N PHE A 212 -29.07 44.80 -29.16
CA PHE A 212 -30.44 44.89 -28.68
C PHE A 212 -30.49 45.47 -27.27
N ARG A 213 -31.49 46.30 -27.01
CA ARG A 213 -31.78 46.79 -25.66
C ARG A 213 -32.60 45.75 -24.90
N LEU A 214 -31.95 45.07 -23.97
CA LEU A 214 -32.58 44.07 -23.10
C LEU A 214 -32.80 44.64 -21.70
N ASN A 215 -33.89 44.24 -21.05
CA ASN A 215 -34.12 44.55 -19.63
C ASN A 215 -33.17 43.78 -18.71
N LYS A 216 -32.82 42.55 -19.09
CA LYS A 216 -31.89 41.67 -18.39
C LYS A 216 -31.17 40.79 -19.42
N ASN A 217 -29.85 40.65 -19.26
CA ASN A 217 -29.06 39.73 -20.08
C ASN A 217 -29.29 38.28 -19.62
N PRO A 218 -29.32 37.30 -20.55
CA PRO A 218 -29.44 35.89 -20.19
C PRO A 218 -28.19 35.42 -19.45
N ASN A 219 -28.37 34.65 -18.38
CA ASN A 219 -27.26 33.98 -17.68
C ASN A 219 -27.27 32.45 -17.79
N ASN A 220 -28.32 31.88 -18.38
CA ASN A 220 -28.50 30.43 -18.55
C ASN A 220 -29.15 30.13 -19.92
N PHE A 221 -29.29 28.84 -20.23
CA PHE A 221 -29.81 28.38 -21.52
C PHE A 221 -31.28 28.76 -21.77
N ASP A 222 -32.17 28.59 -20.79
CA ASP A 222 -33.60 28.87 -20.96
C ASP A 222 -33.87 30.38 -21.16
N GLU A 223 -33.17 31.22 -20.40
CA GLU A 223 -33.20 32.68 -20.59
C GLU A 223 -32.66 33.04 -21.99
N ALA A 224 -31.58 32.40 -22.44
CA ALA A 224 -31.00 32.66 -23.76
C ALA A 224 -31.96 32.28 -24.90
N VAL A 225 -32.63 31.13 -24.83
CA VAL A 225 -33.65 30.72 -25.82
C VAL A 225 -34.82 31.70 -25.84
N THR A 226 -35.26 32.15 -24.67
CA THR A 226 -36.35 33.12 -24.54
C THR A 226 -35.99 34.43 -25.21
N ILE A 227 -34.81 34.97 -24.92
CA ILE A 227 -34.32 36.21 -25.52
C ILE A 227 -34.09 36.05 -27.02
N TYR A 228 -33.53 34.92 -27.47
CA TYR A 228 -33.34 34.63 -28.89
C TYR A 228 -34.66 34.73 -29.66
N ARG A 229 -35.75 34.14 -29.14
CA ARG A 229 -37.09 34.20 -29.74
C ARG A 229 -37.66 35.62 -29.81
N GLN A 230 -37.22 36.51 -28.92
CA GLN A 230 -37.65 37.91 -28.88
C GLN A 230 -36.81 38.82 -29.78
N LEU A 231 -35.61 38.42 -30.21
CA LEU A 231 -34.72 39.29 -31.00
C LEU A 231 -35.39 39.92 -32.24
N PRO A 232 -36.18 39.20 -33.05
CA PRO A 232 -36.82 39.80 -34.21
C PRO A 232 -37.79 40.94 -33.85
N SER A 233 -38.55 40.82 -32.74
CA SER A 233 -39.51 41.85 -32.33
C SER A 233 -38.83 43.05 -31.67
N LEU A 234 -37.64 42.87 -31.08
CA LEU A 234 -36.85 43.95 -30.46
C LEU A 234 -36.31 44.97 -31.47
N LEU A 235 -36.31 44.67 -32.77
CA LEU A 235 -35.99 45.65 -33.82
C LEU A 235 -37.03 46.78 -33.94
N GLY A 236 -38.23 46.61 -33.38
CA GLY A 236 -39.33 47.54 -33.51
C GLY A 236 -40.18 47.28 -34.76
N VAL A 237 -41.40 47.82 -34.78
CA VAL A 237 -42.42 47.50 -35.81
C VAL A 237 -41.95 47.95 -37.21
N ASN A 238 -41.16 49.02 -37.27
CA ASN A 238 -40.60 49.59 -38.50
C ASN A 238 -39.08 49.41 -38.57
N ASN A 239 -38.50 48.52 -37.78
CA ASN A 239 -37.06 48.35 -37.61
C ASN A 239 -36.34 49.62 -37.09
N GLU A 240 -37.03 50.46 -36.33
CA GLU A 240 -36.51 51.73 -35.80
C GLU A 240 -35.32 51.58 -34.86
N ASN A 241 -35.12 50.39 -34.28
CA ASN A 241 -33.98 50.09 -33.42
C ASN A 241 -32.78 49.49 -34.18
N ALA A 242 -32.88 49.32 -35.50
CA ALA A 242 -31.77 48.79 -36.31
C ALA A 242 -30.59 49.77 -36.30
N ILE A 243 -29.39 49.24 -36.07
CA ILE A 243 -28.15 50.01 -36.04
C ILE A 243 -27.32 49.76 -37.31
N PRO A 244 -26.36 50.65 -37.65
CA PRO A 244 -25.41 50.41 -38.73
C PRO A 244 -24.59 49.14 -38.48
N LYS A 245 -24.55 48.21 -39.45
CA LYS A 245 -23.74 46.97 -39.39
C LYS A 245 -22.52 47.01 -40.32
N LYS A 246 -22.71 47.51 -41.54
CA LYS A 246 -21.68 47.54 -42.57
C LYS A 246 -21.79 48.83 -43.39
N VAL A 247 -20.65 49.42 -43.73
CA VAL A 247 -20.56 50.69 -44.46
C VAL A 247 -19.72 50.58 -45.72
N TRP A 248 -20.00 51.46 -46.67
CA TRP A 248 -19.22 51.71 -47.87
C TRP A 248 -18.51 53.04 -47.69
N LEU A 249 -17.19 53.00 -47.81
CA LEU A 249 -16.30 54.13 -47.63
C LEU A 249 -15.74 54.53 -48.99
N TYR A 250 -16.08 55.74 -49.42
CA TYR A 250 -15.55 56.32 -50.65
C TYR A 250 -14.29 57.14 -50.34
N PRO A 251 -13.17 56.91 -51.04
CA PRO A 251 -11.93 57.64 -50.78
C PRO A 251 -12.05 59.13 -51.10
N LEU A 252 -11.71 59.99 -50.15
CA LEU A 252 -11.81 61.45 -50.31
C LEU A 252 -10.81 61.98 -51.35
N HIS A 253 -9.66 61.31 -51.52
CA HIS A 253 -8.63 61.74 -52.48
C HIS A 253 -9.08 61.68 -53.95
N LEU A 254 -10.17 60.96 -54.23
CA LEU A 254 -10.81 60.92 -55.55
C LEU A 254 -11.71 62.14 -55.80
N LEU A 255 -12.18 62.81 -54.74
CA LEU A 255 -12.96 64.04 -54.80
C LEU A 255 -12.04 65.26 -54.78
N ASP A 256 -11.07 65.28 -53.86
CA ASP A 256 -10.03 66.30 -53.75
C ASP A 256 -8.65 65.63 -53.65
N LYS A 257 -7.78 65.88 -54.64
CA LYS A 257 -6.43 65.30 -54.67
C LYS A 257 -5.55 65.68 -53.47
N LYS A 258 -5.89 66.75 -52.73
CA LYS A 258 -5.17 67.16 -51.51
C LYS A 258 -5.64 66.42 -50.26
N ALA A 259 -6.74 65.67 -50.31
CA ALA A 259 -7.24 64.93 -49.15
C ALA A 259 -6.27 63.80 -48.74
N MET A 260 -6.26 63.48 -47.44
CA MET A 260 -5.42 62.42 -46.89
C MET A 260 -5.82 61.06 -47.46
N ARG A 261 -4.84 60.15 -47.60
CA ARG A 261 -5.03 58.78 -48.09
C ARG A 261 -4.27 57.78 -47.24
N ILE A 262 -4.68 56.51 -47.32
CA ILE A 262 -3.86 55.39 -46.86
C ILE A 262 -2.70 55.21 -47.86
N ILE A 263 -1.47 55.16 -47.35
CA ILE A 263 -0.26 55.04 -48.17
C ILE A 263 0.25 53.60 -48.22
N ARG A 264 -0.05 52.80 -47.20
CA ARG A 264 0.36 51.40 -47.14
C ARG A 264 -0.67 50.53 -46.41
N GLU A 265 -0.93 49.36 -46.99
CA GLU A 265 -1.61 48.25 -46.35
C GLU A 265 -0.58 47.31 -45.71
N ILE A 266 -0.95 46.63 -44.63
CA ILE A 266 -0.07 45.68 -43.95
C ILE A 266 -0.21 44.31 -44.62
N SER A 267 0.92 43.63 -44.85
CA SER A 267 0.91 42.32 -45.49
C SER A 267 0.13 41.30 -44.65
N SER A 268 -0.65 40.45 -45.32
CA SER A 268 -1.45 39.40 -44.66
C SER A 268 -0.60 38.48 -43.79
N ASN A 269 0.62 38.15 -44.23
CA ASN A 269 1.54 37.31 -43.49
C ASN A 269 1.95 37.94 -42.15
N LEU A 270 2.19 39.26 -42.13
CA LEU A 270 2.54 39.97 -40.90
C LEU A 270 1.33 40.12 -39.98
N VAL A 271 0.12 40.31 -40.53
CA VAL A 271 -1.13 40.29 -39.77
C VAL A 271 -1.30 38.95 -39.05
N ASP A 272 -1.22 37.84 -39.78
CA ASP A 272 -1.40 36.50 -39.22
C ASP A 272 -0.29 36.15 -38.20
N TYR A 273 0.97 36.52 -38.47
CA TYR A 273 2.07 36.33 -37.53
C TYR A 273 1.86 37.12 -36.23
N SER A 274 1.45 38.39 -36.31
CA SER A 274 1.20 39.23 -35.13
C SER A 274 0.07 38.68 -34.25
N ILE A 275 -1.03 38.26 -34.89
CA ILE A 275 -2.18 37.63 -34.21
C ILE A 275 -1.75 36.33 -33.53
N SER A 276 -1.08 35.44 -34.28
CA SER A 276 -0.60 34.15 -33.75
C SER A 276 0.33 34.33 -32.56
N THR A 277 1.25 35.29 -32.60
CA THR A 277 2.16 35.56 -31.47
C THR A 277 1.39 35.96 -30.21
N ILE A 278 0.40 36.85 -30.31
CA ILE A 278 -0.41 37.25 -29.14
C ILE A 278 -1.31 36.11 -28.67
N GLU A 279 -1.93 35.35 -29.58
CA GLU A 279 -2.75 34.17 -29.23
C GLU A 279 -1.91 33.10 -28.50
N ASN A 280 -0.68 32.85 -28.93
CA ASN A 280 0.22 31.91 -28.26
C ASN A 280 0.56 32.37 -26.83
N LEU A 281 0.88 33.66 -26.64
CA LEU A 281 1.16 34.21 -25.30
C LEU A 281 -0.07 34.11 -24.39
N HIS A 282 -1.26 34.45 -24.89
CA HIS A 282 -2.50 34.32 -24.14
C HIS A 282 -2.82 32.85 -23.79
N SER A 283 -2.59 31.91 -24.71
CA SER A 283 -2.78 30.49 -24.43
C SER A 283 -1.86 29.99 -23.31
N LEU A 284 -0.62 30.49 -23.24
CA LEU A 284 0.33 30.14 -22.18
C LEU A 284 -0.04 30.79 -20.84
N GLU A 285 -0.57 32.01 -20.87
CA GLU A 285 -1.13 32.71 -19.70
C GLU A 285 -2.28 31.91 -19.09
N VAL A 286 -3.27 31.53 -19.90
CA VAL A 286 -4.41 30.71 -19.46
C VAL A 286 -3.95 29.36 -18.92
N ARG A 287 -3.01 28.69 -19.61
CA ARG A 287 -2.42 27.43 -19.15
C ARG A 287 -1.75 27.56 -17.78
N ALA A 288 -1.03 28.66 -17.53
CA ALA A 288 -0.41 28.91 -16.23
C ALA A 288 -1.44 29.17 -15.11
N LEU A 289 -2.52 29.91 -15.41
CA LEU A 289 -3.62 30.16 -14.49
C LEU A 289 -4.40 28.88 -14.17
N ASP A 290 -4.64 28.00 -15.15
CA ASP A 290 -5.26 26.70 -14.91
C ASP A 290 -4.42 25.84 -13.96
N LEU A 291 -3.10 25.81 -14.19
CA LEU A 291 -2.18 25.11 -13.31
C LEU A 291 -2.22 25.67 -11.89
N SER A 292 -2.30 27.00 -11.74
CA SER A 292 -2.32 27.72 -10.45
C SER A 292 -3.57 27.42 -9.58
N GLU A 293 -4.59 26.79 -10.17
CA GLU A 293 -5.81 26.33 -9.50
C GLU A 293 -5.78 24.84 -9.12
N SER A 294 -4.62 24.18 -9.27
CA SER A 294 -4.44 22.79 -8.81
C SER A 294 -4.67 22.64 -7.30
N LYS A 295 -5.37 21.57 -6.91
CA LYS A 295 -5.70 21.26 -5.51
C LYS A 295 -4.46 21.06 -4.62
N ILE A 296 -3.32 20.68 -5.21
CA ILE A 296 -2.06 20.51 -4.47
C ILE A 296 -1.64 21.79 -3.76
N PHE A 297 -2.05 22.95 -4.25
CA PHE A 297 -1.65 24.23 -3.68
C PHE A 297 -2.36 24.60 -2.38
N ILE A 298 -3.32 23.77 -1.95
CA ILE A 298 -3.77 23.75 -0.56
C ILE A 298 -2.59 23.46 0.38
N HIS A 299 -1.61 22.66 -0.05
CA HIS A 299 -0.47 22.23 0.77
C HIS A 299 0.85 22.97 0.46
N SER A 300 1.03 23.48 -0.76
CA SER A 300 2.23 24.24 -1.20
C SER A 300 1.81 25.48 -1.98
N SER A 301 2.13 26.67 -1.51
CA SER A 301 1.69 27.92 -2.15
C SER A 301 2.76 28.61 -2.99
N PHE A 302 4.05 28.27 -2.82
CA PHE A 302 5.12 29.00 -3.51
C PHE A 302 5.05 28.82 -5.03
N MET A 303 4.76 27.59 -5.49
CA MET A 303 4.59 27.31 -6.92
C MET A 303 3.36 28.02 -7.51
N LYS A 304 2.27 28.17 -6.73
CA LYS A 304 1.09 28.96 -7.14
C LYS A 304 1.48 30.42 -7.40
N THR A 305 2.31 31.00 -6.52
CA THR A 305 2.84 32.35 -6.71
C THR A 305 3.65 32.46 -7.99
N HIS A 306 4.57 31.53 -8.24
CA HIS A 306 5.39 31.55 -9.47
C HIS A 306 4.55 31.46 -10.75
N LEU A 307 3.52 30.60 -10.79
CA LEU A 307 2.61 30.50 -11.93
C LEU A 307 1.78 31.77 -12.13
N SER A 308 1.34 32.39 -11.03
CA SER A 308 0.57 33.64 -11.06
C SER A 308 1.45 34.80 -11.55
N ASP A 309 2.68 34.89 -11.08
CA ASP A 309 3.67 35.87 -11.53
C ASP A 309 4.02 35.68 -13.01
N PHE A 310 4.18 34.43 -13.45
CA PHE A 310 4.37 34.10 -14.85
C PHE A 310 3.22 34.61 -15.73
N ALA A 311 1.98 34.33 -15.34
CA ALA A 311 0.79 34.79 -16.06
C ALA A 311 0.67 36.33 -16.06
N ALA A 312 0.96 36.98 -14.94
CA ALA A 312 0.96 38.45 -14.83
C ALA A 312 1.98 39.09 -15.77
N ARG A 313 3.19 38.52 -15.87
CA ARG A 313 4.25 38.99 -16.78
C ARG A 313 3.89 38.79 -18.26
N LEU A 314 3.24 37.68 -18.60
CA LEU A 314 2.72 37.46 -19.95
C LEU A 314 1.63 38.49 -20.30
N SER A 315 0.75 38.79 -19.35
CA SER A 315 -0.29 39.81 -19.51
C SER A 315 0.30 41.20 -19.75
N GLU A 316 1.30 41.58 -18.95
CA GLU A 316 2.03 42.85 -19.08
C GLU A 316 2.73 42.95 -20.44
N PHE A 317 3.42 41.89 -20.87
CA PHE A 317 4.10 41.87 -22.15
C PHE A 317 3.14 41.96 -23.34
N GLN A 318 2.01 41.23 -23.30
CA GLN A 318 0.96 41.33 -24.31
C GLN A 318 0.40 42.75 -24.39
N ARG A 319 0.23 43.43 -23.26
CA ARG A 319 -0.21 44.83 -23.23
C ARG A 319 0.80 45.76 -23.91
N ASP A 320 2.10 45.63 -23.62
CA ASP A 320 3.17 46.41 -24.30
C ASP A 320 3.17 46.17 -25.83
N LEU A 321 2.95 44.94 -26.28
CA LEU A 321 2.83 44.63 -27.71
C LEU A 321 1.60 45.30 -28.34
N LYS A 322 0.43 45.23 -27.68
CA LYS A 322 -0.82 45.85 -28.16
C LYS A 322 -0.72 47.37 -28.21
N GLU A 323 -0.15 48.01 -27.19
CA GLU A 323 0.08 49.47 -27.15
C GLU A 323 1.03 49.93 -28.26
N LYS A 324 2.12 49.19 -28.49
CA LYS A 324 3.04 49.48 -29.62
C LYS A 324 2.38 49.27 -30.97
N LEU A 325 1.54 48.25 -31.11
CA LEU A 325 0.75 48.03 -32.32
C LEU A 325 -0.16 49.24 -32.58
N ALA A 326 -0.92 49.70 -31.57
CA ALA A 326 -1.73 50.91 -31.65
C ALA A 326 -0.92 52.15 -32.04
N LEU A 327 0.30 52.29 -31.51
CA LEU A 327 1.19 53.42 -31.83
C LEU A 327 1.73 53.41 -33.27
N TYR A 328 2.06 52.24 -33.82
CA TYR A 328 2.70 52.13 -35.14
C TYR A 328 1.73 52.00 -36.31
N LEU A 329 0.54 51.41 -36.10
CA LEU A 329 -0.46 51.21 -37.15
C LEU A 329 -0.84 52.52 -37.88
N PRO A 330 -1.18 53.63 -37.20
CA PRO A 330 -1.46 54.89 -37.86
C PRO A 330 -0.29 55.44 -38.67
N LYS A 331 0.93 55.34 -38.13
CA LYS A 331 2.15 55.83 -38.77
C LYS A 331 2.44 55.07 -40.06
N LEU A 332 2.25 53.76 -40.05
CA LEU A 332 2.44 52.90 -41.22
C LEU A 332 1.45 53.18 -42.34
N ARG A 333 0.19 53.45 -41.97
CA ARG A 333 -0.88 53.75 -42.92
C ARG A 333 -0.79 55.17 -43.48
N GLY A 334 -0.17 56.10 -42.74
CA GLY A 334 0.03 57.50 -43.13
C GLY A 334 1.35 57.80 -43.86
N ASP A 335 1.60 59.08 -44.14
CA ASP A 335 2.80 59.56 -44.88
C ASP A 335 3.95 59.90 -43.94
N THR A 336 4.33 58.99 -43.05
CA THR A 336 5.32 59.30 -42.01
C THR A 336 6.71 58.74 -42.30
N GLY A 337 6.92 58.12 -43.46
CA GLY A 337 8.19 57.45 -43.83
C GLY A 337 8.49 56.14 -43.09
N VAL A 338 7.66 55.74 -42.12
CA VAL A 338 7.83 54.49 -41.35
C VAL A 338 7.57 53.28 -42.25
N GLN A 339 8.41 52.25 -42.17
CA GLN A 339 8.29 51.02 -42.97
C GLN A 339 7.71 49.85 -42.19
N GLU A 340 7.05 48.92 -42.88
CA GLU A 340 6.46 47.70 -42.30
C GLU A 340 7.47 46.85 -41.52
N SER A 341 8.76 46.98 -41.82
CA SER A 341 9.87 46.36 -41.09
C SER A 341 9.84 46.65 -39.58
N VAL A 342 9.25 47.77 -39.13
CA VAL A 342 9.11 48.09 -37.70
C VAL A 342 8.19 47.10 -36.98
N LEU A 343 7.07 46.71 -37.58
CA LEU A 343 6.18 45.69 -37.00
C LEU A 343 6.82 44.30 -37.06
N PHE A 344 7.51 43.99 -38.17
CA PHE A 344 8.26 42.74 -38.26
C PHE A 344 9.33 42.65 -37.17
N GLN A 345 10.09 43.73 -36.93
CA GLN A 345 11.08 43.79 -35.85
C GLN A 345 10.43 43.68 -34.46
N LEU A 346 9.29 44.35 -34.23
CA LEU A 346 8.55 44.28 -32.96
C LEU A 346 8.20 42.84 -32.58
N PHE A 347 7.61 42.08 -33.50
CA PHE A 347 7.21 40.70 -33.20
C PHE A 347 8.38 39.72 -33.29
N ARG A 348 9.37 39.96 -34.15
CA ARG A 348 10.61 39.16 -34.18
C ARG A 348 11.43 39.31 -32.89
N GLN A 349 11.35 40.45 -32.21
CA GLN A 349 12.00 40.63 -30.91
C GLN A 349 11.48 39.64 -29.86
N VAL A 350 10.23 39.18 -29.96
CA VAL A 350 9.66 38.15 -29.09
C VAL A 350 10.49 36.87 -29.17
N ASP A 351 10.90 36.46 -30.37
CA ASP A 351 11.69 35.24 -30.60
C ASP A 351 13.10 35.31 -29.99
N SER A 352 13.63 36.51 -29.79
CA SER A 352 14.91 36.77 -29.13
C SER A 352 14.81 37.12 -27.64
N SER A 353 13.61 37.12 -27.07
CA SER A 353 13.35 37.53 -25.69
C SER A 353 13.10 36.32 -24.78
N PRO A 354 13.05 36.52 -23.44
CA PRO A 354 12.57 35.51 -22.50
C PRO A 354 11.11 35.07 -22.75
N PHE A 355 10.36 35.81 -23.57
CA PHE A 355 8.98 35.50 -23.97
C PHE A 355 8.89 34.62 -25.22
N TYR A 356 10.00 34.04 -25.67
CA TYR A 356 10.00 33.10 -26.78
C TYR A 356 9.18 31.85 -26.46
N LYS A 357 8.27 31.49 -27.38
CA LYS A 357 7.27 30.42 -27.19
C LYS A 357 7.87 29.12 -26.64
N GLN A 358 8.91 28.58 -27.26
CA GLN A 358 9.50 27.30 -26.87
C GLN A 358 10.14 27.35 -25.47
N THR A 359 10.64 28.51 -25.06
CA THR A 359 11.19 28.71 -23.72
C THR A 359 10.09 28.70 -22.68
N LEU A 360 9.00 29.42 -22.93
CA LEU A 360 7.82 29.47 -22.06
C LEU A 360 7.12 28.11 -21.97
N GLU A 361 6.96 27.41 -23.09
CA GLU A 361 6.40 26.06 -23.15
C GLU A 361 7.23 25.07 -22.35
N SER A 362 8.56 25.08 -22.54
CA SER A 362 9.46 24.21 -21.79
C SER A 362 9.41 24.46 -20.28
N TRP A 363 9.28 25.73 -19.86
CA TRP A 363 9.14 26.07 -18.44
C TRP A 363 7.83 25.54 -17.87
N LEU A 364 6.70 25.75 -18.56
CA LEU A 364 5.38 25.24 -18.13
C LEU A 364 5.34 23.70 -18.09
N GLU A 365 5.90 23.02 -19.09
CA GLU A 365 5.98 21.55 -19.10
C GLU A 365 6.80 20.99 -17.94
N GLU A 366 7.82 21.72 -17.49
CA GLU A 366 8.57 21.35 -16.29
C GLU A 366 7.72 21.53 -15.04
N LYS A 367 7.05 22.68 -14.88
CA LYS A 367 6.16 22.93 -13.74
C LYS A 367 5.00 21.93 -13.68
N GLU A 368 4.42 21.55 -14.82
CA GLU A 368 3.39 20.51 -14.89
C GLU A 368 3.86 19.17 -14.32
N LYS A 369 5.10 18.78 -14.66
CA LYS A 369 5.70 17.54 -14.13
C LYS A 369 5.99 17.66 -12.64
N GLU A 370 6.48 18.80 -12.17
CA GLU A 370 6.67 19.07 -10.74
C GLU A 370 5.35 18.95 -9.97
N ILE A 371 4.29 19.61 -10.45
CA ILE A 371 2.95 19.57 -9.88
C ILE A 371 2.41 18.13 -9.87
N ALA A 372 2.51 17.41 -10.98
CA ALA A 372 2.03 16.02 -11.07
C ALA A 372 2.76 15.09 -10.07
N LEU A 373 4.07 15.26 -9.91
CA LEU A 373 4.86 14.52 -8.93
C LEU A 373 4.41 14.86 -7.50
N MET A 374 4.28 16.14 -7.19
CA MET A 374 3.82 16.60 -5.87
C MET A 374 2.42 16.08 -5.54
N THR A 375 1.47 16.18 -6.48
CA THR A 375 0.12 15.62 -6.35
C THR A 375 0.19 14.13 -6.05
N THR A 376 0.96 13.37 -6.83
CA THR A 376 1.13 11.94 -6.60
C THR A 376 1.70 11.65 -5.21
N TRP A 377 2.65 12.45 -4.73
CA TRP A 377 3.25 12.24 -3.42
C TRP A 377 2.28 12.55 -2.30
N ILE A 378 1.65 13.71 -2.32
CA ILE A 378 0.74 14.18 -1.26
C ILE A 378 -0.54 13.33 -1.20
N GLU A 379 -1.14 12.96 -2.34
CA GLU A 379 -2.34 12.09 -2.36
C GLU A 379 -2.04 10.69 -1.77
N ASN A 380 -0.79 10.25 -1.83
CA ASN A 380 -0.36 8.98 -1.26
C ASN A 380 0.03 9.08 0.22
N LEU A 381 0.12 10.28 0.81
CA LEU A 381 0.24 10.46 2.26
C LEU A 381 -1.16 10.32 2.88
N ALA A 382 -1.28 9.74 4.08
CA ALA A 382 -2.60 9.47 4.68
C ALA A 382 -3.42 10.76 4.87
N LYS A 383 -4.73 10.69 4.58
CA LYS A 383 -5.65 11.85 4.53
C LYS A 383 -5.72 12.65 5.84
N ASP A 384 -5.39 12.04 6.98
CA ASP A 384 -5.50 12.65 8.32
C ASP A 384 -4.22 13.38 8.78
N ILE A 385 -3.14 13.34 7.99
CA ILE A 385 -1.83 13.93 8.35
C ILE A 385 -1.69 15.40 7.92
N LEU A 386 -2.48 15.86 6.94
CA LEU A 386 -2.21 17.11 6.24
C LEU A 386 -3.00 18.30 6.82
N ILE A 387 -2.55 18.83 7.95
CA ILE A 387 -2.97 20.17 8.42
C ILE A 387 -1.94 21.17 7.93
N LYS A 388 -2.30 21.99 6.93
CA LYS A 388 -1.57 23.23 6.67
C LYS A 388 -1.83 24.16 7.84
N SER A 389 -0.76 24.55 8.53
CA SER A 389 -0.78 25.77 9.32
C SER A 389 -0.35 26.93 8.42
N SER A 390 -0.95 28.10 8.63
CA SER A 390 -0.49 29.37 8.05
C SER A 390 0.96 29.67 8.42
N SER A 391 1.40 29.16 9.57
CA SER A 391 2.75 29.35 10.11
C SER A 391 3.26 28.05 10.74
N LEU A 392 4.50 27.66 10.39
CA LEU A 392 5.19 26.57 11.06
C LEU A 392 5.35 26.86 12.55
N ASP A 393 5.64 28.11 12.92
CA ASP A 393 5.84 28.54 14.31
C ASP A 393 4.56 28.35 15.15
N GLU A 394 3.38 28.63 14.59
CA GLU A 394 2.09 28.39 15.27
C GLU A 394 1.87 26.91 15.62
N VAL A 395 2.43 26.00 14.81
CA VAL A 395 2.36 24.56 15.10
C VAL A 395 3.41 24.16 16.12
N ILE A 396 4.61 24.72 16.00
CA ILE A 396 5.74 24.50 16.91
C ILE A 396 5.38 24.90 18.35
N ASP A 397 4.64 26.00 18.51
CA ASP A 397 4.23 26.53 19.81
C ASP A 397 2.94 25.86 20.38
N ASP A 398 2.36 24.88 19.67
CA ASP A 398 1.13 24.20 20.09
C ASP A 398 1.40 23.22 21.26
N ILE A 399 1.15 23.69 22.48
CA ILE A 399 1.40 22.97 23.75
C ILE A 399 0.70 21.61 23.90
N ARG A 400 -0.16 21.21 22.97
CA ARG A 400 -0.80 19.89 22.96
C ARG A 400 0.14 18.78 22.50
N TYR A 401 1.24 19.12 21.83
CA TYR A 401 2.15 18.16 21.21
C TYR A 401 3.57 18.34 21.76
N ASP A 402 4.17 17.25 22.22
CA ASP A 402 5.57 17.23 22.67
C ASP A 402 6.52 17.18 21.46
N TYR A 403 6.05 16.59 20.35
CA TYR A 403 6.85 16.36 19.14
C TYR A 403 6.12 16.81 17.89
N ILE A 404 6.84 17.42 16.95
CA ILE A 404 6.31 17.74 15.62
C ILE A 404 7.23 17.15 14.57
N PHE A 405 6.68 16.29 13.73
CA PHE A 405 7.40 15.65 12.64
C PHE A 405 6.98 16.26 11.31
N CYS A 406 7.92 16.97 10.70
CA CYS A 406 7.70 17.81 9.54
C CYS A 406 8.34 17.21 8.30
N LEU A 407 7.53 17.07 7.24
CA LEU A 407 7.99 16.84 5.89
C LEU A 407 8.25 18.21 5.23
N SER A 408 9.52 18.65 5.22
CA SER A 408 9.94 19.93 4.64
C SER A 408 10.17 19.77 3.13
N LEU A 409 9.27 20.36 2.33
CA LEU A 409 9.31 20.41 0.89
C LEU A 409 10.20 21.58 0.44
N ARG A 410 11.40 21.28 -0.06
CA ARG A 410 12.34 22.26 -0.62
C ARG A 410 12.42 22.13 -2.12
N LEU A 411 11.28 22.30 -2.79
CA LEU A 411 11.11 22.00 -4.22
C LEU A 411 11.02 23.25 -5.11
N VAL A 412 10.83 24.42 -4.51
CA VAL A 412 10.68 25.70 -5.20
C VAL A 412 11.89 26.57 -4.91
N GLU A 413 12.47 27.16 -5.94
CA GLU A 413 13.56 28.13 -5.80
C GLU A 413 12.98 29.50 -5.42
N GLU A 414 13.68 30.27 -4.60
CA GLU A 414 13.23 31.63 -4.25
C GLU A 414 13.24 32.56 -5.46
N ASN A 415 14.27 32.44 -6.31
CA ASN A 415 14.45 33.25 -7.50
C ASN A 415 14.45 32.36 -8.75
N ASP A 416 13.27 32.13 -9.35
CA ASP A 416 13.17 31.34 -10.58
C ASP A 416 13.87 32.08 -11.76
N PRO A 417 14.83 31.44 -12.46
CA PRO A 417 15.59 32.11 -13.51
C PRO A 417 14.73 32.66 -14.65
N GLN A 418 13.68 31.94 -15.06
CA GLN A 418 12.81 32.37 -16.15
C GLN A 418 11.99 33.59 -15.76
N LEU A 419 11.45 33.62 -14.53
CA LEU A 419 10.70 34.78 -14.02
C LEU A 419 11.59 36.01 -13.88
N THR A 420 12.83 35.80 -13.43
CA THR A 420 13.84 36.86 -13.32
C THR A 420 14.20 37.45 -14.68
N ASP A 421 14.42 36.60 -15.69
CA ASP A 421 14.68 37.04 -17.06
C ASP A 421 13.50 37.82 -17.65
N MET A 422 12.27 37.34 -17.45
CA MET A 422 11.05 38.05 -17.87
C MET A 422 10.91 39.41 -17.18
N GLN A 423 11.15 39.49 -15.87
CA GLN A 423 11.12 40.75 -15.11
C GLN A 423 12.14 41.76 -15.64
N ASN A 424 13.39 41.33 -15.80
CA ASN A 424 14.49 42.15 -16.28
C ASN A 424 14.21 42.67 -17.69
N TYR A 425 13.65 41.84 -18.57
CA TYR A 425 13.28 42.23 -19.91
C TYR A 425 12.12 43.24 -19.94
N LEU A 426 11.13 43.11 -19.06
CA LEU A 426 10.03 44.06 -18.95
C LEU A 426 10.50 45.44 -18.46
N HIS A 427 11.40 45.48 -17.47
CA HIS A 427 11.84 46.72 -16.82
C HIS A 427 13.03 47.40 -17.52
N ASN A 428 13.90 46.67 -18.22
CA ASN A 428 15.16 47.21 -18.77
C ASN A 428 15.57 46.56 -20.10
N LYS A 429 14.79 46.80 -21.16
CA LYS A 429 14.99 46.24 -22.52
C LYS A 429 16.38 46.48 -23.13
N ASN A 430 17.05 47.59 -22.77
CA ASN A 430 18.31 48.03 -23.41
C ASN A 430 19.59 47.43 -22.80
N THR A 431 19.52 46.79 -21.63
CA THR A 431 20.67 46.18 -20.94
C THR A 431 20.59 44.65 -20.87
N PHE A 432 19.56 44.04 -21.46
CA PHE A 432 19.41 42.58 -21.49
C PHE A 432 20.45 41.95 -22.42
N ASN A 433 21.62 41.62 -21.86
CA ASN A 433 22.57 40.74 -22.51
C ASN A 433 22.13 39.29 -22.25
N SER A 434 21.72 38.60 -23.30
CA SER A 434 21.62 37.13 -23.34
C SER A 434 23.03 36.50 -23.25
N SER A 435 23.79 36.78 -22.18
CA SER A 435 25.14 36.24 -21.97
C SER A 435 25.16 34.91 -21.21
N THR A 436 24.01 34.43 -20.72
CA THR A 436 23.90 33.06 -20.24
C THR A 436 23.74 32.15 -21.45
N THR A 437 24.84 31.51 -21.85
CA THR A 437 24.76 30.24 -22.58
C THR A 437 23.68 29.41 -21.89
N ARG A 438 22.57 29.13 -22.59
CA ARG A 438 21.51 28.24 -22.11
C ARG A 438 22.15 26.86 -21.94
N LYS A 439 22.83 26.65 -20.81
CA LYS A 439 23.30 25.35 -20.39
C LYS A 439 22.09 24.45 -20.46
N LYS A 440 22.27 23.26 -21.04
CA LYS A 440 21.22 22.27 -21.20
C LYS A 440 20.61 21.99 -19.82
N HIS A 441 19.49 22.64 -19.51
CA HIS A 441 18.82 22.52 -18.23
C HIS A 441 18.32 21.08 -18.12
N THR A 442 18.82 20.37 -17.13
CA THR A 442 18.35 19.01 -16.84
C THR A 442 17.43 19.15 -15.65
N PRO A 443 16.12 18.83 -15.79
CA PRO A 443 15.19 18.95 -14.68
C PRO A 443 15.68 18.14 -13.48
N TRP A 444 15.53 18.68 -12.27
CA TRP A 444 16.03 18.04 -11.04
C TRP A 444 15.44 16.64 -10.82
N PHE A 445 14.19 16.41 -11.25
CA PHE A 445 13.53 15.11 -11.17
C PHE A 445 14.07 14.07 -12.18
N ALA A 446 14.97 14.46 -13.08
CA ALA A 446 15.71 13.53 -13.94
C ALA A 446 16.89 12.88 -13.18
N ASP A 447 17.38 13.48 -12.09
CA ASP A 447 18.42 12.86 -11.26
C ASP A 447 17.84 11.71 -10.43
N ARG A 448 18.23 10.48 -10.78
CA ARG A 448 17.79 9.27 -10.11
C ARG A 448 18.23 9.19 -8.64
N ARG A 449 19.36 9.82 -8.27
CA ARG A 449 19.85 9.79 -6.88
C ARG A 449 19.01 10.69 -5.98
N SER A 450 18.76 11.93 -6.41
CA SER A 450 17.86 12.85 -5.71
C SER A 450 16.45 12.27 -5.58
N MET A 451 15.91 11.70 -6.66
CA MET A 451 14.60 11.06 -6.64
C MET A 451 14.52 9.82 -5.74
N ALA A 452 15.59 9.02 -5.64
CA ALA A 452 15.65 7.89 -4.71
C ALA A 452 15.61 8.37 -3.25
N THR A 453 16.32 9.46 -2.94
CA THR A 453 16.33 10.08 -1.60
C THR A 453 14.96 10.65 -1.23
N ILE A 454 14.32 11.38 -2.14
CA ILE A 454 12.98 11.92 -1.94
C ILE A 454 11.96 10.81 -1.70
N ARG A 455 11.97 9.75 -2.52
CA ARG A 455 11.07 8.59 -2.33
C ARG A 455 11.32 7.87 -1.02
N LYS A 456 12.58 7.75 -0.59
CA LYS A 456 12.94 7.18 0.71
C LYS A 456 12.32 8.00 1.84
N ASN A 457 12.51 9.32 1.81
CA ASN A 457 12.00 10.21 2.86
C ASN A 457 10.46 10.24 2.90
N LEU A 458 9.80 10.31 1.74
CA LEU A 458 8.33 10.23 1.65
C LEU A 458 7.79 8.91 2.21
N ARG A 459 8.44 7.78 1.91
CA ARG A 459 8.03 6.47 2.45
C ARG A 459 8.24 6.41 3.96
N GLN A 460 9.40 6.85 4.44
CA GLN A 460 9.69 6.88 5.87
C GLN A 460 8.70 7.76 6.64
N PHE A 461 8.38 8.95 6.11
CA PHE A 461 7.38 9.83 6.69
C PHE A 461 6.00 9.16 6.73
N LYS A 462 5.53 8.61 5.60
CA LYS A 462 4.23 7.94 5.51
C LYS A 462 4.11 6.79 6.50
N GLU A 463 5.06 5.85 6.47
CA GLU A 463 5.01 4.65 7.31
C GLU A 463 5.09 5.01 8.80
N PHE A 464 5.87 6.03 9.16
CA PHE A 464 5.99 6.49 10.53
C PHE A 464 4.74 7.24 11.00
N ALA A 465 4.15 8.08 10.15
CA ALA A 465 2.93 8.80 10.47
C ALA A 465 1.72 7.86 10.61
N GLU A 466 1.58 6.86 9.72
CA GLU A 466 0.55 5.83 9.82
C GLU A 466 0.69 4.99 11.10
N ALA A 467 1.92 4.66 11.52
CA ALA A 467 2.17 3.91 12.74
C ALA A 467 1.81 4.67 14.03
N ASN A 468 1.71 6.01 13.96
CA ASN A 468 1.50 6.90 15.11
C ASN A 468 0.19 7.70 15.04
N ASN A 469 -0.69 7.38 14.08
CA ASN A 469 -2.00 8.01 13.96
C ASN A 469 -3.01 7.41 14.95
N VAL A 470 -2.84 7.74 16.24
CA VAL A 470 -3.67 7.24 17.36
C VAL A 470 -4.31 8.39 18.13
N GLU A 471 -5.47 8.13 18.75
CA GLU A 471 -6.13 9.11 19.63
C GLU A 471 -5.19 9.53 20.78
N ASN A 472 -5.10 10.84 21.05
CA ASN A 472 -4.21 11.46 22.06
C ASN A 472 -2.69 11.29 21.79
N ALA A 473 -2.27 11.18 20.53
CA ALA A 473 -0.86 11.19 20.18
C ALA A 473 -0.17 12.49 20.63
N LYS A 474 0.99 12.35 21.29
CA LYS A 474 1.89 13.44 21.67
C LYS A 474 2.69 14.00 20.49
N ILE A 475 2.58 13.37 19.32
CA ILE A 475 3.27 13.74 18.08
C ILE A 475 2.28 14.25 17.05
N LYS A 476 2.65 15.34 16.36
CA LYS A 476 1.90 15.89 15.23
C LYS A 476 2.70 15.74 13.95
N PHE A 477 2.03 15.33 12.87
CA PHE A 477 2.63 15.21 11.54
C PHE A 477 2.21 16.41 10.69
N ILE A 478 3.16 17.07 10.03
CA ILE A 478 2.88 18.22 9.17
C ILE A 478 3.71 18.18 7.89
N VAL A 479 3.26 18.95 6.89
CA VAL A 479 4.03 19.25 5.68
C VAL A 479 4.30 20.75 5.68
N ASN A 480 5.58 21.12 5.56
CA ASN A 480 6.00 22.50 5.45
C ASN A 480 6.65 22.75 4.08
N GLU A 481 6.54 23.97 3.58
CA GLU A 481 7.21 24.39 2.34
C GLU A 481 8.30 25.40 2.67
N GLU A 482 9.48 25.20 2.06
CA GLU A 482 10.65 26.06 2.18
C GLU A 482 11.28 26.25 0.80
N TYR A 483 12.00 27.36 0.61
CA TYR A 483 12.78 27.53 -0.61
C TYR A 483 13.97 26.56 -0.65
N SER A 484 14.33 26.11 -1.85
CA SER A 484 15.52 25.30 -2.06
C SER A 484 16.79 26.11 -1.75
N VAL A 485 17.77 25.46 -1.11
CA VAL A 485 19.06 26.08 -0.76
C VAL A 485 20.11 25.64 -1.77
N ASN A 486 20.92 26.57 -2.28
CA ASN A 486 21.98 26.31 -3.27
C ASN A 486 21.49 25.54 -4.50
N ASP A 487 20.28 25.85 -4.99
CA ASP A 487 19.63 25.21 -6.14
C ASP A 487 19.41 23.69 -5.99
N THR A 488 19.48 23.17 -4.75
CA THR A 488 19.22 21.75 -4.47
C THR A 488 17.76 21.51 -4.08
N LYS A 489 16.99 20.96 -5.02
CA LYS A 489 15.59 20.57 -4.78
C LYS A 489 15.52 19.21 -4.07
N THR A 490 14.89 19.16 -2.90
CA THR A 490 14.81 17.95 -2.08
C THR A 490 13.63 17.97 -1.12
N ILE A 491 13.37 16.83 -0.46
CA ILE A 491 12.41 16.71 0.64
C ILE A 491 13.18 16.25 1.87
N LYS A 492 13.06 16.97 2.98
CA LYS A 492 13.72 16.65 4.25
C LYS A 492 12.70 16.24 5.31
N LEU A 493 13.17 15.42 6.25
CA LEU A 493 12.45 15.06 7.45
C LEU A 493 13.06 15.85 8.59
N VAL A 494 12.23 16.62 9.30
CA VAL A 494 12.65 17.49 10.41
C VAL A 494 11.80 17.13 11.62
N LEU A 495 12.45 16.97 12.77
CA LEU A 495 11.79 16.70 14.04
C LEU A 495 11.99 17.91 14.95
N TYR A 496 10.90 18.42 15.51
CA TYR A 496 10.93 19.40 16.59
C TYR A 496 10.58 18.69 17.91
N ASP A 497 11.38 18.94 18.93
CA ASP A 497 11.28 18.40 20.30
C ASP A 497 11.15 19.59 21.24
N ASP A 498 9.96 19.78 21.83
CA ASP A 498 9.61 20.92 22.69
C ASP A 498 10.01 22.29 22.10
N GLY A 499 9.67 22.50 20.82
CA GLY A 499 9.92 23.76 20.12
C GLY A 499 11.27 23.86 19.38
N LEU A 500 12.20 22.92 19.60
CA LEU A 500 13.55 22.98 19.05
C LEU A 500 13.79 21.94 17.95
N GLU A 501 14.41 22.35 16.83
CA GLU A 501 14.82 21.43 15.77
C GLU A 501 15.88 20.45 16.28
N LYS A 502 15.55 19.15 16.27
CA LYS A 502 16.45 18.07 16.68
C LYS A 502 17.25 17.56 15.49
N SER A 503 18.54 17.90 15.46
CA SER A 503 19.45 17.41 14.42
C SER A 503 19.75 15.92 14.58
N GLY A 504 19.78 15.18 13.47
CA GLY A 504 20.32 13.82 13.43
C GLY A 504 19.36 12.70 13.85
N PHE A 505 18.09 13.01 14.09
CA PHE A 505 17.09 11.98 14.36
C PHE A 505 16.90 11.05 13.13
N ILE A 506 17.00 9.74 13.34
CA ILE A 506 16.82 8.72 12.30
C ILE A 506 15.63 7.84 12.67
N ILE A 507 14.55 7.88 11.87
CA ILE A 507 13.42 6.96 12.06
C ILE A 507 13.93 5.51 11.99
N PRO A 508 13.66 4.67 13.01
CA PRO A 508 13.95 3.26 12.92
C PRO A 508 13.24 2.65 11.72
N SER A 509 13.97 1.93 10.86
CA SER A 509 13.31 1.14 9.83
C SER A 509 12.51 0.00 10.47
N LYS A 510 11.54 -0.56 9.73
CA LYS A 510 10.76 -1.70 10.25
C LYS A 510 11.71 -2.84 10.67
N PRO A 511 11.48 -3.48 11.82
CA PRO A 511 12.26 -4.65 12.20
C PRO A 511 12.04 -5.83 11.25
N GLY A 512 12.92 -6.84 11.35
CA GLY A 512 12.73 -8.10 10.64
C GLY A 512 11.44 -8.82 11.04
N ALA A 513 10.95 -9.71 10.17
CA ALA A 513 9.83 -10.58 10.51
C ALA A 513 10.20 -11.42 11.75
N PRO A 514 9.33 -11.49 12.77
CA PRO A 514 9.61 -12.31 13.95
C PRO A 514 9.58 -13.80 13.57
N TYR A 515 10.48 -14.57 14.17
CA TYR A 515 10.57 -16.03 13.98
C TYR A 515 10.64 -16.72 15.35
N ALA A 516 10.13 -17.95 15.43
CA ALA A 516 10.16 -18.72 16.66
C ALA A 516 11.55 -19.28 16.93
N ILE A 517 12.08 -19.03 18.13
CA ILE A 517 13.25 -19.71 18.68
C ILE A 517 12.82 -21.01 19.38
N SER A 518 11.70 -20.99 20.08
CA SER A 518 11.13 -22.17 20.73
C SER A 518 9.61 -22.06 20.82
N VAL A 519 8.94 -23.20 20.75
CA VAL A 519 7.48 -23.30 20.81
C VAL A 519 7.12 -24.38 21.83
N THR A 520 6.19 -24.05 22.71
CA THR A 520 5.58 -24.97 23.69
C THR A 520 4.08 -25.03 23.43
N ASP A 521 3.33 -25.71 24.29
CA ASP A 521 1.89 -25.82 24.16
C ASP A 521 1.15 -24.52 24.48
N ASN A 522 1.73 -23.65 25.30
CA ASN A 522 1.10 -22.39 25.70
C ASN A 522 1.99 -21.16 25.53
N ASN A 523 3.27 -21.33 25.16
CA ASN A 523 4.20 -20.22 24.97
C ASN A 523 4.94 -20.33 23.63
N VAL A 524 5.22 -19.18 23.01
CA VAL A 524 6.14 -19.05 21.87
C VAL A 524 7.22 -18.05 22.24
N THR A 525 8.49 -18.44 22.12
CA THR A 525 9.62 -17.53 22.24
C THR A 525 10.00 -17.02 20.86
N LEU A 526 9.89 -15.72 20.64
CA LEU A 526 10.17 -15.07 19.36
C LEU A 526 11.48 -14.29 19.41
N ALA A 527 12.16 -14.19 18.26
CA ALA A 527 13.18 -13.17 18.01
C ALA A 527 13.02 -12.58 16.61
N TRP A 528 13.72 -11.48 16.35
CA TRP A 528 13.69 -10.76 15.07
C TRP A 528 15.03 -10.06 14.81
N ALA A 529 15.26 -9.71 13.54
CA ALA A 529 16.37 -8.85 13.17
C ALA A 529 16.09 -7.39 13.55
N ASP A 530 17.15 -6.66 13.88
CA ASP A 530 17.07 -5.23 14.16
C ASP A 530 16.58 -4.42 12.96
N ALA A 531 16.12 -3.20 13.25
CA ALA A 531 16.01 -2.18 12.22
C ALA A 531 17.37 -1.99 11.53
N THR A 532 17.39 -1.82 10.22
CA THR A 532 18.63 -1.55 9.47
C THR A 532 19.12 -0.11 9.60
N SER A 533 18.31 0.78 10.16
CA SER A 533 18.61 2.18 10.44
C SER A 533 17.86 2.62 11.69
N GLY A 534 18.40 3.58 12.46
CA GLY A 534 17.73 4.16 13.62
C GLY A 534 17.59 3.22 14.83
N THR A 535 18.43 2.18 14.93
CA THR A 535 18.45 1.25 16.07
C THR A 535 18.78 1.91 17.39
N GLU A 536 19.57 2.99 17.36
CA GLU A 536 19.98 3.76 18.54
C GLU A 536 18.79 4.46 19.21
N GLU A 537 17.70 4.71 18.46
CA GLU A 537 16.48 5.35 18.95
C GLU A 537 15.49 4.35 19.58
N VAL A 538 15.75 3.03 19.48
CA VAL A 538 14.81 1.97 19.92
C VAL A 538 14.94 1.71 21.42
N GLN A 539 13.87 1.97 22.16
CA GLN A 539 13.80 1.75 23.62
C GLN A 539 13.33 0.34 23.97
N ASN A 540 12.29 -0.14 23.29
CA ASN A 540 11.73 -1.48 23.40
C ASN A 540 10.89 -1.82 22.15
N TYR A 541 10.19 -2.96 22.15
CA TYR A 541 9.39 -3.43 21.01
C TYR A 541 7.98 -3.76 21.43
N LYS A 542 7.03 -3.45 20.54
CA LYS A 542 5.64 -3.89 20.57
C LYS A 542 5.49 -5.12 19.69
N VAL A 543 5.12 -6.25 20.28
CA VAL A 543 4.84 -7.52 19.61
C VAL A 543 3.34 -7.72 19.55
N MET A 544 2.81 -7.95 18.35
CA MET A 544 1.40 -8.20 18.10
C MET A 544 1.20 -9.63 17.61
N TYR A 545 0.15 -10.30 18.07
CA TYR A 545 -0.19 -11.64 17.60
C TYR A 545 -1.70 -11.85 17.44
N GLN A 546 -2.06 -12.76 16.54
CA GLN A 546 -3.43 -13.22 16.34
C GLN A 546 -3.46 -14.70 15.89
N LYS A 547 -4.60 -15.35 16.07
CA LYS A 547 -4.83 -16.71 15.59
C LYS A 547 -4.91 -16.73 14.06
N TYR A 548 -4.23 -17.67 13.42
CA TYR A 548 -4.26 -17.87 11.98
C TYR A 548 -5.50 -18.69 11.59
N ARG A 549 -6.35 -18.14 10.71
CA ARG A 549 -7.42 -18.86 10.02
C ARG A 549 -6.92 -19.12 8.59
N GLY A 550 -6.96 -20.37 8.14
CA GLY A 550 -6.48 -20.74 6.80
C GLY A 550 -7.17 -19.95 5.68
N GLU A 551 -6.61 -19.99 4.48
CA GLU A 551 -7.18 -19.37 3.28
C GLU A 551 -8.62 -19.86 3.05
N SER A 552 -9.60 -19.05 3.45
CA SER A 552 -10.98 -19.16 2.99
C SER A 552 -11.32 -17.88 2.23
N SER A 553 -11.69 -18.08 0.97
CA SER A 553 -12.49 -17.21 0.11
C SER A 553 -11.89 -15.86 -0.30
N ILE A 554 -11.18 -15.87 -1.43
CA ILE A 554 -11.43 -14.82 -2.44
C ILE A 554 -12.88 -14.99 -2.90
N GLY A 555 -13.73 -14.03 -2.51
CA GLY A 555 -15.06 -13.83 -3.09
C GLY A 555 -16.21 -14.47 -2.31
N GLU A 556 -16.67 -13.80 -1.26
CA GLU A 556 -18.06 -13.35 -1.07
C GLU A 556 -18.21 -12.70 0.32
N ASN A 557 -19.02 -11.65 0.39
CA ASN A 557 -19.17 -10.75 1.54
C ASN A 557 -19.53 -11.48 2.84
N VAL A 558 -18.52 -11.78 3.65
CA VAL A 558 -18.70 -12.12 5.07
C VAL A 558 -18.40 -10.86 5.88
N THR A 559 -19.44 -10.29 6.47
CA THR A 559 -19.35 -9.24 7.50
C THR A 559 -18.94 -9.90 8.82
N GLU A 560 -17.66 -10.29 8.95
CA GLU A 560 -17.10 -10.81 10.19
C GLU A 560 -16.28 -9.71 10.89
N LYS A 561 -16.67 -9.40 12.13
CA LYS A 561 -15.95 -8.52 13.05
C LYS A 561 -14.47 -8.88 13.08
N GLU A 562 -13.61 -7.94 12.69
CA GLU A 562 -12.15 -8.06 12.81
C GLU A 562 -11.78 -8.37 14.27
N GLU A 563 -11.31 -9.59 14.55
CA GLU A 563 -10.72 -9.92 15.85
C GLU A 563 -9.42 -9.11 16.02
N ARG A 564 -9.38 -8.30 17.09
CA ARG A 564 -8.32 -7.34 17.40
C ARG A 564 -7.00 -8.06 17.70
N TRP A 565 -5.88 -7.59 17.13
CA TRP A 565 -4.54 -8.06 17.47
C TRP A 565 -4.28 -7.94 18.98
N THR A 566 -3.67 -8.96 19.59
CA THR A 566 -3.24 -8.89 20.99
C THR A 566 -1.82 -8.35 21.06
N GLU A 567 -1.54 -7.47 22.02
CA GLU A 567 -0.30 -6.69 22.11
C GLU A 567 0.49 -7.03 23.37
N VAL A 568 1.82 -7.18 23.22
CA VAL A 568 2.76 -7.44 24.32
C VAL A 568 4.03 -6.64 24.09
N HIS A 569 4.64 -6.11 25.15
CA HIS A 569 5.81 -5.23 25.05
C HIS A 569 7.06 -5.89 25.64
N THR A 570 8.24 -5.60 25.08
CA THR A 570 9.51 -6.00 25.70
C THR A 570 9.90 -5.03 26.83
N ASN A 571 10.60 -5.54 27.85
CA ASN A 571 11.04 -4.72 28.99
C ASN A 571 12.25 -3.81 28.66
N ALA A 572 12.93 -4.04 27.53
CA ALA A 572 14.09 -3.29 27.04
C ALA A 572 14.23 -3.49 25.53
N SER A 573 15.30 -2.97 24.91
CA SER A 573 15.67 -3.18 23.50
C SER A 573 16.12 -4.61 23.16
N HIS A 574 15.77 -5.59 24.00
CA HIS A 574 16.01 -7.00 23.72
C HIS A 574 15.15 -7.47 22.55
N LYS A 575 15.80 -8.04 21.54
CA LYS A 575 15.19 -8.61 20.31
C LYS A 575 14.54 -9.97 20.52
N LYS A 576 14.01 -10.22 21.71
CA LYS A 576 13.48 -11.51 22.11
C LYS A 576 12.37 -11.32 23.14
N ILE A 577 11.26 -12.02 22.94
CA ILE A 577 10.15 -12.04 23.90
C ILE A 577 9.58 -13.45 24.01
N ILE A 578 9.01 -13.77 25.16
CA ILE A 578 8.20 -14.96 25.36
C ILE A 578 6.74 -14.49 25.40
N ILE A 579 5.94 -14.96 24.44
CA ILE A 579 4.49 -14.75 24.44
C ILE A 579 3.86 -15.96 25.12
N SER A 580 3.19 -15.73 26.25
CA SER A 580 2.62 -16.79 27.10
C SER A 580 1.10 -16.84 27.02
N ASN A 581 0.51 -17.91 27.55
CA ASN A 581 -0.95 -18.15 27.60
C ASN A 581 -1.63 -18.26 26.23
N LEU A 582 -0.88 -18.70 25.21
CA LEU A 582 -1.43 -19.05 23.90
C LEU A 582 -2.23 -20.34 23.99
N LEU A 583 -3.26 -20.47 23.16
CA LEU A 583 -4.00 -21.72 23.00
C LEU A 583 -3.08 -22.78 22.39
N SER A 584 -3.17 -24.01 22.86
CA SER A 584 -2.44 -25.16 22.32
C SER A 584 -2.96 -25.62 20.96
N SER A 585 -2.14 -26.33 20.18
CA SER A 585 -2.48 -26.81 18.82
C SER A 585 -3.11 -25.73 17.95
N THR A 586 -2.67 -24.49 18.13
CA THR A 586 -3.27 -23.33 17.49
C THR A 586 -2.19 -22.61 16.70
N LYS A 587 -2.53 -22.32 15.44
CA LYS A 587 -1.67 -21.56 14.53
C LYS A 587 -1.79 -20.07 14.86
N PHE A 588 -0.66 -19.39 14.96
CA PHE A 588 -0.56 -17.96 15.20
C PHE A 588 0.32 -17.30 14.14
N VAL A 589 0.08 -16.01 13.91
CA VAL A 589 0.98 -15.12 13.17
C VAL A 589 1.35 -13.95 14.06
N PHE A 590 2.60 -13.52 13.96
CA PHE A 590 3.19 -12.49 14.81
C PHE A 590 3.73 -11.35 13.97
N LYS A 591 3.69 -10.13 14.53
CA LYS A 591 4.29 -8.92 13.97
C LYS A 591 5.00 -8.16 15.08
N VAL A 592 5.95 -7.32 14.70
CA VAL A 592 6.75 -6.54 15.65
C VAL A 592 6.90 -5.10 15.17
N GLN A 593 6.93 -4.16 16.10
CA GLN A 593 7.24 -2.75 15.90
C GLN A 593 8.27 -2.32 16.92
N SER A 594 9.19 -1.44 16.51
CA SER A 594 10.07 -0.73 17.45
C SER A 594 9.29 0.38 18.12
N ILE A 595 9.55 0.61 19.40
CA ILE A 595 9.05 1.74 20.18
C ILE A 595 10.26 2.67 20.42
N THR A 596 10.08 3.95 20.12
CA THR A 596 11.06 5.03 20.38
C THR A 596 10.48 6.04 21.36
N ALA A 597 11.30 7.00 21.81
CA ALA A 597 10.84 8.12 22.62
C ALA A 597 9.69 8.90 21.98
N ILE A 598 9.69 9.01 20.64
CA ILE A 598 8.76 9.88 19.92
C ILE A 598 7.58 9.13 19.28
N GLY A 599 7.59 7.79 19.29
CA GLY A 599 6.56 6.99 18.64
C GLY A 599 7.00 5.59 18.18
N LEU A 600 6.11 4.92 17.45
CA LEU A 600 6.27 3.58 16.91
C LEU A 600 6.90 3.60 15.51
N SER A 601 7.75 2.61 15.20
CA SER A 601 8.20 2.38 13.82
C SER A 601 7.09 1.75 12.98
N ALA A 602 7.33 1.69 11.67
CA ALA A 602 6.61 0.81 10.76
C ALA A 602 6.60 -0.65 11.26
N ILE A 603 5.49 -1.35 11.03
CA ILE A 603 5.30 -2.75 11.43
C ILE A 603 6.11 -3.70 10.54
N SER A 604 6.70 -4.73 11.15
CA SER A 604 7.39 -5.79 10.42
C SER A 604 6.41 -6.62 9.58
N ALA A 605 6.97 -7.39 8.64
CA ALA A 605 6.19 -8.43 7.97
C ALA A 605 5.72 -9.49 8.99
N CYS A 606 4.63 -10.19 8.66
CA CYS A 606 4.19 -11.32 9.48
C CYS A 606 5.31 -12.37 9.61
N SER A 607 5.38 -13.02 10.76
CA SER A 607 6.08 -14.29 10.90
C SER A 607 5.52 -15.32 9.92
N GLU A 608 6.28 -16.41 9.73
CA GLU A 608 5.68 -17.65 9.28
C GLU A 608 4.57 -18.09 10.25
N ILE A 609 3.70 -19.00 9.78
CA ILE A 609 2.65 -19.56 10.63
C ILE A 609 3.30 -20.43 11.69
N ILE A 610 3.18 -20.04 12.95
CA ILE A 610 3.77 -20.75 14.09
C ILE A 610 2.65 -21.46 14.83
N GLU A 611 2.73 -22.78 14.91
CA GLU A 611 1.74 -23.63 15.59
C GLU A 611 2.24 -23.97 16.99
N THR A 612 1.48 -23.57 18.01
CA THR A 612 1.72 -24.02 19.40
C THR A 612 1.56 -25.53 19.48
N LEU A 613 2.36 -26.17 20.33
CA LEU A 613 2.30 -27.62 20.50
C LEU A 613 0.94 -28.02 21.10
N ALA A 614 0.57 -29.29 20.96
CA ALA A 614 -0.58 -29.81 21.68
C ALA A 614 -0.38 -29.67 23.18
N LYS A 615 -1.44 -29.30 23.90
CA LYS A 615 -1.44 -29.25 25.36
C LYS A 615 -0.99 -30.62 25.83
N LYS A 616 0.18 -30.69 26.47
CA LYS A 616 0.46 -31.84 27.33
C LYS A 616 -0.62 -31.74 28.41
N VAL A 617 -1.67 -32.55 28.26
CA VAL A 617 -2.61 -32.81 29.35
C VAL A 617 -1.73 -33.15 30.54
N GLU A 618 -1.78 -32.39 31.63
CA GLU A 618 -1.19 -32.85 32.87
C GLU A 618 -1.81 -34.22 33.13
N PRO A 619 -1.03 -35.30 33.10
CA PRO A 619 -1.62 -36.60 33.30
C PRO A 619 -2.25 -36.61 34.68
N LYS A 620 -3.51 -37.04 34.78
CA LYS A 620 -3.97 -37.66 36.02
C LYS A 620 -2.99 -38.79 36.29
N PHE A 621 -2.08 -38.57 37.23
CA PHE A 621 -1.10 -39.57 37.62
C PHE A 621 -1.84 -40.73 38.25
N ASN A 622 -1.62 -41.93 37.74
CA ASN A 622 -2.11 -43.13 38.40
C ASN A 622 -1.59 -43.16 39.84
N LYS A 623 -2.49 -43.42 40.78
CA LYS A 623 -2.14 -43.76 42.16
C LYS A 623 -2.49 -45.22 42.38
N TRP A 624 -1.73 -45.88 43.24
CA TRP A 624 -1.97 -47.29 43.59
C TRP A 624 -2.17 -47.41 45.08
N GLN A 625 -3.12 -48.27 45.46
CA GLN A 625 -3.36 -48.60 46.86
C GLN A 625 -2.04 -49.07 47.48
N GLN A 626 -1.72 -48.61 48.69
CA GLN A 626 -0.44 -48.96 49.32
C GLN A 626 -0.39 -50.40 49.82
N ASN A 627 -1.55 -51.05 50.01
CA ASN A 627 -1.64 -52.46 50.37
C ASN A 627 -1.81 -53.30 49.11
N ALA A 628 -0.86 -54.20 48.85
CA ALA A 628 -0.96 -55.18 47.79
C ALA A 628 -1.74 -56.43 48.19
N ILE A 629 -2.24 -57.11 47.16
CA ILE A 629 -2.81 -58.45 47.20
C ILE A 629 -1.80 -59.43 46.62
N THR A 630 -1.48 -60.50 47.35
CA THR A 630 -0.66 -61.59 46.80
C THR A 630 -1.47 -62.34 45.74
N VAL A 631 -1.01 -62.29 44.49
CA VAL A 631 -1.71 -62.91 43.35
C VAL A 631 -1.04 -64.19 42.84
N ALA A 632 0.23 -64.41 43.18
CA ALA A 632 0.96 -65.64 42.91
C ALA A 632 2.03 -65.89 43.98
N GLY A 633 2.27 -67.16 44.33
CA GLY A 633 3.20 -67.53 45.41
C GLY A 633 2.66 -67.20 46.81
N GLY A 634 3.55 -66.83 47.73
CA GLY A 634 3.18 -66.45 49.11
C GLY A 634 2.91 -67.61 50.07
N ASN A 635 3.05 -68.87 49.62
CA ASN A 635 2.91 -70.08 50.45
C ASN A 635 4.27 -70.63 50.90
N GLY A 636 5.23 -69.74 51.15
CA GLY A 636 6.63 -70.07 51.42
C GLY A 636 7.45 -70.37 50.16
N GLU A 637 8.77 -70.43 50.34
CA GLU A 637 9.72 -70.83 49.31
C GLU A 637 9.59 -72.34 49.01
N GLY A 638 9.46 -72.72 47.74
CA GLY A 638 9.47 -74.13 47.36
C GLY A 638 9.05 -74.40 45.92
N GLN A 639 9.01 -75.69 45.56
CA GLN A 639 8.77 -76.17 44.19
C GLN A 639 7.30 -76.54 43.90
N GLN A 640 6.40 -76.46 44.89
CA GLN A 640 4.98 -76.74 44.65
C GLN A 640 4.36 -75.73 43.67
N LEU A 641 3.24 -76.08 43.03
CA LEU A 641 2.62 -75.22 42.00
C LEU A 641 2.02 -73.93 42.58
N ASN A 642 1.78 -73.87 43.89
CA ASN A 642 1.34 -72.68 44.61
C ASN A 642 2.49 -71.94 45.32
N GLN A 643 3.74 -72.38 45.13
CA GLN A 643 4.96 -71.80 45.69
C GLN A 643 5.86 -71.24 44.58
N LEU A 644 6.65 -70.23 44.91
CA LEU A 644 7.71 -69.68 44.06
C LEU A 644 9.02 -69.69 44.85
N SER A 645 10.16 -69.62 44.18
CA SER A 645 11.46 -69.36 44.79
C SER A 645 12.16 -68.22 44.07
N ARG A 646 12.10 -67.06 44.74
CA ARG A 646 12.68 -65.78 44.32
C ARG A 646 12.34 -65.39 42.89
N PRO A 647 11.05 -65.11 42.61
CA PRO A 647 10.62 -64.74 41.27
C PRO A 647 11.30 -63.45 40.83
N GLU A 648 11.77 -63.42 39.58
CA GLU A 648 12.44 -62.25 39.00
C GLU A 648 11.54 -61.59 37.93
N GLY A 649 11.82 -61.80 36.65
CA GLY A 649 11.07 -61.20 35.55
C GLY A 649 9.64 -61.72 35.48
N ILE A 650 8.73 -60.81 35.21
CA ILE A 650 7.31 -61.08 35.03
C ILE A 650 6.80 -60.43 33.76
N PHE A 651 5.88 -61.11 33.09
CA PHE A 651 5.13 -60.61 31.94
C PHE A 651 3.65 -60.92 32.12
N ILE A 652 2.78 -59.97 31.82
CA ILE A 652 1.34 -60.12 31.94
C ILE A 652 0.74 -60.02 30.54
N ASP A 653 -0.05 -61.02 30.15
CA ASP A 653 -0.77 -60.99 28.89
C ASP A 653 -2.15 -60.29 29.02
N LYS A 654 -2.81 -60.06 27.89
CA LYS A 654 -4.15 -59.45 27.82
C LYS A 654 -5.24 -60.26 28.55
N ASN A 655 -4.99 -61.52 28.87
CA ASN A 655 -5.89 -62.38 29.63
C ASN A 655 -5.61 -62.34 31.14
N LYS A 656 -4.74 -61.42 31.59
CA LYS A 656 -4.26 -61.30 32.98
C LYS A 656 -3.54 -62.56 33.47
N THR A 657 -2.93 -63.33 32.57
CA THR A 657 -2.04 -64.44 32.93
C THR A 657 -0.65 -63.90 33.20
N ILE A 658 -0.12 -64.20 34.39
CA ILE A 658 1.21 -63.78 34.80
C ILE A 658 2.21 -64.89 34.45
N PHE A 659 3.11 -64.63 33.53
CA PHE A 659 4.27 -65.46 33.25
C PHE A 659 5.41 -65.03 34.17
N ILE A 660 5.91 -65.96 34.98
CA ILE A 660 6.84 -65.69 36.07
C ILE A 660 8.12 -66.49 35.84
N ALA A 661 9.26 -65.81 35.80
CA ALA A 661 10.56 -66.42 35.88
C ALA A 661 10.85 -66.83 37.33
N ASP A 662 10.53 -68.09 37.65
CA ASP A 662 10.71 -68.67 38.98
C ASP A 662 12.17 -69.15 39.11
N PHE A 663 13.04 -68.18 39.43
CA PHE A 663 14.49 -68.23 39.22
C PHE A 663 15.15 -69.47 39.83
N PHE A 664 14.99 -69.72 41.14
CA PHE A 664 15.65 -70.84 41.82
C PHE A 664 14.95 -72.18 41.64
N ASN A 665 13.70 -72.19 41.16
CA ASN A 665 13.02 -73.42 40.76
C ASN A 665 13.30 -73.81 39.30
N HIS A 666 14.09 -73.01 38.58
CA HIS A 666 14.51 -73.27 37.20
C HIS A 666 13.32 -73.54 36.24
N ARG A 667 12.27 -72.73 36.35
CA ARG A 667 11.03 -72.88 35.58
C ARG A 667 10.38 -71.54 35.24
N ILE A 668 9.55 -71.53 34.21
CA ILE A 668 8.57 -70.47 33.95
C ILE A 668 7.20 -70.98 34.36
N VAL A 669 6.51 -70.21 35.20
CA VAL A 669 5.16 -70.51 35.67
C VAL A 669 4.19 -69.52 35.03
N ALA A 670 3.13 -70.01 34.39
CA ALA A 670 1.98 -69.20 33.99
C ALA A 670 0.90 -69.29 35.08
N TRP A 671 0.55 -68.16 35.67
CA TRP A 671 -0.45 -68.04 36.72
C TRP A 671 -1.68 -67.30 36.17
N LYS A 672 -2.75 -68.05 35.90
CA LYS A 672 -3.98 -67.49 35.33
C LYS A 672 -4.72 -66.62 36.36
N TYR A 673 -5.50 -65.67 35.88
CA TYR A 673 -6.34 -64.81 36.71
C TYR A 673 -7.17 -65.62 37.72
N ASN A 674 -7.10 -65.25 39.00
CA ASN A 674 -7.75 -65.90 40.15
C ASN A 674 -7.41 -67.39 40.38
N ALA A 675 -6.38 -67.94 39.72
CA ALA A 675 -5.92 -69.29 40.01
C ALA A 675 -5.24 -69.37 41.39
N LYS A 676 -5.39 -70.51 42.08
CA LYS A 676 -4.71 -70.75 43.37
C LYS A 676 -3.31 -71.35 43.24
N GLN A 677 -2.99 -71.86 42.06
CA GLN A 677 -1.70 -72.48 41.73
C GLN A 677 -1.38 -72.18 40.26
N GLY A 678 -0.10 -72.06 39.95
CA GLY A 678 0.39 -71.85 38.61
C GLY A 678 0.52 -73.14 37.79
N GLN A 679 0.76 -72.98 36.50
CA GLN A 679 1.06 -74.06 35.57
C GLN A 679 2.48 -73.88 35.04
N ILE A 680 3.30 -74.93 35.08
CA ILE A 680 4.64 -74.89 34.46
C ILE A 680 4.47 -74.85 32.95
N VAL A 681 5.00 -73.80 32.31
CA VAL A 681 4.94 -73.62 30.84
C VAL A 681 6.30 -73.82 30.17
N ALA A 682 7.39 -73.69 30.93
CA ALA A 682 8.73 -74.05 30.49
C ALA A 682 9.62 -74.50 31.68
N GLY A 683 10.54 -75.44 31.45
CA GLY A 683 11.44 -75.94 32.50
C GLY A 683 10.76 -76.83 33.56
N GLY A 684 11.24 -76.75 34.81
CA GLY A 684 10.70 -77.54 35.93
C GLY A 684 11.28 -78.96 36.09
N ASN A 685 12.24 -79.34 35.26
CA ASN A 685 12.91 -80.65 35.28
C ASN A 685 14.32 -80.58 35.90
N GLY A 686 14.51 -79.68 36.88
CA GLY A 686 15.82 -79.37 37.49
C GLY A 686 16.72 -78.48 36.62
N PRO A 687 17.83 -77.97 37.20
CA PRO A 687 18.79 -77.14 36.47
C PRO A 687 19.54 -77.96 35.41
N GLY A 688 19.68 -77.41 34.21
CA GLY A 688 20.50 -78.02 33.17
C GLY A 688 20.40 -77.34 31.82
N ASN A 689 20.93 -77.98 30.78
CA ASN A 689 20.94 -77.49 29.41
C ASN A 689 20.16 -78.41 28.43
N ARG A 690 19.50 -79.47 28.94
CA ARG A 690 18.68 -80.38 28.13
C ARG A 690 17.47 -79.67 27.53
N ARG A 691 16.85 -80.27 26.51
CA ARG A 691 15.70 -79.69 25.76
C ARG A 691 14.53 -79.23 26.63
N ASN A 692 14.30 -79.90 27.76
CA ASN A 692 13.20 -79.63 28.70
C ASN A 692 13.66 -78.99 30.03
N GLN A 693 14.91 -78.54 30.13
CA GLN A 693 15.48 -77.94 31.34
C GLN A 693 15.81 -76.46 31.12
N LEU A 694 15.61 -75.67 32.16
CA LEU A 694 16.14 -74.31 32.25
C LEU A 694 17.19 -74.30 33.36
N ASN A 695 18.05 -73.29 33.38
CA ASN A 695 18.92 -73.02 34.51
C ASN A 695 18.81 -71.55 34.89
N MET A 696 18.07 -71.26 35.96
CA MET A 696 17.94 -69.92 36.53
C MET A 696 17.42 -68.90 35.51
N PRO A 697 16.16 -69.07 35.04
CA PRO A 697 15.56 -68.09 34.15
C PRO A 697 15.41 -66.76 34.89
N ARG A 698 15.89 -65.67 34.29
CA ARG A 698 15.82 -64.32 34.88
C ARG A 698 14.63 -63.54 34.40
N ASP A 699 14.38 -63.55 33.09
CA ASP A 699 13.32 -62.77 32.47
C ASP A 699 12.53 -63.61 31.48
N VAL A 700 11.28 -63.23 31.30
CA VAL A 700 10.34 -63.87 30.39
C VAL A 700 9.48 -62.81 29.72
N ILE A 701 9.34 -62.90 28.40
CA ILE A 701 8.39 -62.09 27.63
C ILE A 701 7.61 -62.99 26.67
N VAL A 702 6.41 -62.57 26.28
CA VAL A 702 5.62 -63.27 25.28
C VAL A 702 5.63 -62.48 23.98
N ASP A 703 6.03 -63.12 22.89
CA ASP A 703 5.86 -62.56 21.55
C ASP A 703 4.38 -62.58 21.19
N GLN A 704 3.76 -61.40 21.13
CA GLN A 704 2.34 -61.24 20.86
C GLN A 704 1.94 -61.69 19.45
N LEU A 705 2.87 -61.77 18.50
CA LEU A 705 2.59 -62.21 17.13
C LEU A 705 2.56 -63.74 17.05
N SER A 706 3.63 -64.41 17.50
CA SER A 706 3.75 -65.87 17.45
C SER A 706 3.13 -66.60 18.64
N HIS A 707 2.73 -65.88 19.68
CA HIS A 707 2.28 -66.42 20.99
C HIS A 707 3.33 -67.32 21.66
N SER A 708 4.61 -67.18 21.29
CA SER A 708 5.72 -67.91 21.88
C SER A 708 6.30 -67.22 23.10
N ILE A 709 6.94 -67.99 23.99
CA ILE A 709 7.58 -67.46 25.19
C ILE A 709 9.08 -67.32 24.93
N ILE A 710 9.64 -66.13 25.13
CA ILE A 710 11.09 -65.89 25.04
C ILE A 710 11.64 -65.78 26.46
N ILE A 711 12.72 -66.51 26.73
CA ILE A 711 13.24 -66.70 28.08
C ILE A 711 14.74 -66.37 28.13
N ALA A 712 15.11 -65.53 29.08
CA ALA A 712 16.50 -65.25 29.43
C ALA A 712 17.00 -66.31 30.40
N VAL A 713 17.84 -67.23 29.93
CA VAL A 713 18.32 -68.36 30.74
C VAL A 713 19.75 -68.07 31.22
N TRP A 714 19.84 -67.33 32.33
CA TRP A 714 21.09 -66.80 32.85
C TRP A 714 22.12 -67.89 33.15
N GLY A 715 21.72 -68.96 33.84
CA GLY A 715 22.62 -70.06 34.21
C GLY A 715 23.15 -70.86 33.01
N ASN A 716 22.58 -70.69 31.82
CA ASN A 716 23.07 -71.27 30.57
C ASN A 716 23.67 -70.24 29.60
N ARG A 717 23.72 -68.96 29.98
CA ARG A 717 24.23 -67.85 29.13
C ARG A 717 23.59 -67.80 27.74
N ARG A 718 22.26 -67.94 27.68
CA ARG A 718 21.52 -67.97 26.41
C ARG A 718 20.14 -67.32 26.53
N VAL A 719 19.62 -66.89 25.38
CA VAL A 719 18.21 -66.55 25.19
C VAL A 719 17.58 -67.63 24.31
N ILE A 720 16.43 -68.15 24.74
CA ILE A 720 15.70 -69.20 24.02
C ILE A 720 14.28 -68.74 23.72
N GLN A 721 13.70 -69.34 22.68
CA GLN A 721 12.27 -69.32 22.41
C GLN A 721 11.69 -70.67 22.79
N TRP A 722 10.55 -70.67 23.45
CA TRP A 722 9.85 -71.87 23.89
C TRP A 722 8.51 -71.97 23.15
N VAL A 723 8.41 -72.98 22.27
CA VAL A 723 7.26 -73.21 21.38
C VAL A 723 6.94 -74.70 21.40
N ASN A 724 5.66 -75.06 21.55
CA ASN A 724 5.19 -76.46 21.51
C ASN A 724 5.95 -77.43 22.44
N GLN A 725 6.33 -76.97 23.64
CA GLN A 725 7.14 -77.74 24.62
C GLN A 725 8.59 -78.02 24.19
N GLU A 726 9.07 -77.39 23.11
CA GLU A 726 10.47 -77.46 22.68
C GLU A 726 11.18 -76.12 22.87
N GLN A 727 12.46 -76.18 23.26
CA GLN A 727 13.34 -75.00 23.27
C GLN A 727 14.04 -74.85 21.92
N GLN A 728 14.01 -73.63 21.39
CA GLN A 728 14.82 -73.17 20.26
C GLN A 728 15.83 -72.14 20.79
N LEU A 729 17.11 -72.35 20.49
CA LEU A 729 18.15 -71.37 20.83
C LEU A 729 17.99 -70.14 19.93
N LEU A 730 17.95 -68.95 20.52
CA LEU A 730 17.96 -67.69 19.78
C LEU A 730 19.33 -67.04 19.80
N ILE A 731 19.89 -66.86 21.00
CA ILE A 731 21.18 -66.17 21.20
C ILE A 731 21.99 -66.98 22.21
N GLU A 732 23.26 -67.25 21.90
CA GLU A 732 24.20 -67.92 22.79
C GLU A 732 25.29 -66.99 23.32
N ASN A 733 26.04 -67.45 24.32
CA ASN A 733 27.18 -66.74 24.91
C ASN A 733 26.85 -65.33 25.43
N ILE A 734 25.62 -65.15 25.95
CA ILE A 734 25.12 -63.88 26.45
C ILE A 734 24.72 -64.00 27.93
N ASP A 735 25.24 -63.13 28.79
CA ASP A 735 24.82 -63.05 30.20
C ASP A 735 23.57 -62.17 30.31
N CYS A 736 22.48 -62.66 29.71
CA CYS A 736 21.22 -61.94 29.59
C CYS A 736 20.55 -61.72 30.94
N HIS A 737 20.25 -60.47 31.28
CA HIS A 737 19.50 -60.11 32.49
C HIS A 737 18.11 -59.52 32.21
N GLY A 738 17.86 -59.00 31.01
CA GLY A 738 16.59 -58.41 30.65
C GLY A 738 16.29 -58.55 29.16
N LEU A 739 15.01 -58.72 28.86
CA LEU A 739 14.47 -58.85 27.52
C LEU A 739 13.44 -57.76 27.25
N ALA A 740 13.43 -57.23 26.03
CA ALA A 740 12.34 -56.41 25.52
C ALA A 740 12.12 -56.68 24.03
N MET A 741 10.87 -56.60 23.58
CA MET A 741 10.49 -56.72 22.18
C MET A 741 9.77 -55.46 21.75
N ASP A 742 10.16 -54.85 20.64
CA ASP A 742 9.41 -53.74 20.06
C ASP A 742 8.29 -54.22 19.11
N LYS A 743 7.36 -53.32 18.79
CA LYS A 743 6.26 -53.59 17.84
C LYS A 743 6.73 -53.94 16.41
N HIS A 744 8.00 -53.69 16.10
CA HIS A 744 8.59 -54.02 14.80
C HIS A 744 9.25 -55.40 14.81
N GLY A 745 9.22 -56.14 15.92
CA GLY A 745 9.80 -57.48 16.04
C GLY A 745 11.33 -57.47 16.16
N PHE A 746 11.91 -56.46 16.81
CA PHE A 746 13.29 -56.51 17.27
C PHE A 746 13.37 -56.94 18.73
N LEU A 747 14.19 -57.95 19.00
CA LEU A 747 14.51 -58.44 20.34
C LEU A 747 15.73 -57.69 20.88
N TYR A 748 15.55 -57.02 22.00
CA TYR A 748 16.59 -56.31 22.72
C TYR A 748 17.01 -57.14 23.94
N VAL A 749 18.32 -57.19 24.17
CA VAL A 749 18.91 -57.98 25.24
C VAL A 749 20.01 -57.20 25.94
N SER A 750 19.93 -57.11 27.27
CA SER A 750 21.01 -56.57 28.11
C SER A 750 22.00 -57.67 28.50
N ASP A 751 23.28 -57.44 28.18
CA ASP A 751 24.37 -58.31 28.65
C ASP A 751 25.03 -57.70 29.88
N TYR A 752 24.81 -58.36 31.02
CA TYR A 752 25.28 -57.92 32.33
C TYR A 752 26.80 -57.90 32.44
N LYS A 753 27.51 -58.83 31.77
CA LYS A 753 28.98 -58.92 31.85
C LYS A 753 29.65 -57.99 30.85
N LYS A 754 29.08 -57.85 29.65
CA LYS A 754 29.64 -56.97 28.60
C LYS A 754 29.28 -55.50 28.79
N ASN A 755 28.35 -55.18 29.69
CA ASN A 755 27.91 -53.80 29.98
C ASN A 755 27.33 -53.10 28.74
N GLU A 756 26.49 -53.81 27.99
CA GLU A 756 25.90 -53.31 26.75
C GLU A 756 24.48 -53.86 26.57
N VAL A 757 23.71 -53.18 25.73
CA VAL A 757 22.42 -53.66 25.23
C VAL A 757 22.52 -53.80 23.72
N ARG A 758 22.12 -54.97 23.21
CA ARG A 758 22.11 -55.28 21.79
C ARG A 758 20.69 -55.56 21.31
N ARG A 759 20.44 -55.33 20.02
CA ARG A 759 19.21 -55.73 19.34
C ARG A 759 19.47 -56.68 18.17
N TRP A 760 18.54 -57.60 17.97
CA TRP A 760 18.44 -58.51 16.83
C TRP A 760 17.06 -58.40 16.20
N LYS A 761 16.95 -58.62 14.89
CA LYS A 761 15.65 -58.82 14.26
C LYS A 761 15.19 -60.24 14.53
N MET A 762 13.94 -60.43 14.97
CA MET A 762 13.37 -61.77 15.16
C MET A 762 13.56 -62.61 13.89
N GLY A 763 14.23 -63.76 14.03
CA GLY A 763 14.52 -64.70 12.94
C GLY A 763 15.89 -64.52 12.27
N ASP A 764 16.65 -63.48 12.61
CA ASP A 764 17.99 -63.19 12.07
C ASP A 764 19.00 -63.06 13.23
N TYR A 765 19.42 -64.21 13.76
CA TYR A 765 20.31 -64.33 14.92
C TYR A 765 21.74 -64.77 14.58
N ASP A 766 22.02 -64.98 13.29
CA ASP A 766 23.34 -65.43 12.82
C ASP A 766 24.39 -64.29 12.86
N ASN A 767 23.95 -63.05 13.12
CA ASN A 767 24.79 -61.86 13.25
C ASN A 767 25.04 -61.49 14.73
N GLU A 768 26.15 -60.79 15.04
CA GLU A 768 26.54 -60.42 16.41
C GLU A 768 25.60 -59.44 17.14
N GLY A 769 24.51 -59.00 16.49
CA GLY A 769 23.57 -58.01 17.02
C GLY A 769 24.12 -56.59 17.01
N ILE A 770 23.24 -55.61 16.99
CA ILE A 770 23.60 -54.19 16.94
C ILE A 770 23.61 -53.63 18.36
N ILE A 771 24.72 -53.01 18.80
CA ILE A 771 24.79 -52.28 20.07
C ILE A 771 23.90 -51.04 19.98
N VAL A 772 22.99 -50.89 20.95
CA VAL A 772 22.02 -49.77 21.03
C VAL A 772 22.13 -48.97 22.32
N ALA A 773 22.87 -49.48 23.32
CA ALA A 773 23.19 -48.77 24.55
C ALA A 773 24.47 -49.35 25.17
N GLY A 774 25.34 -48.49 25.72
CA GLY A 774 26.67 -48.89 26.18
C GLY A 774 27.61 -49.26 25.02
N GLY A 775 28.47 -50.24 25.24
CA GLY A 775 29.44 -50.73 24.23
C GLY A 775 30.84 -50.11 24.33
N ASP A 776 31.01 -49.01 25.08
CA ASP A 776 32.29 -48.34 25.28
C ASP A 776 32.99 -48.74 26.60
N GLY A 777 32.81 -50.01 27.00
CA GLY A 777 33.37 -50.59 28.22
C GLY A 777 32.58 -50.29 29.50
N GLN A 778 33.07 -50.84 30.62
CA GLN A 778 32.47 -50.65 31.94
C GLN A 778 32.80 -49.26 32.49
N GLY A 779 31.80 -48.48 32.89
CA GLY A 779 32.02 -47.18 33.52
C GLY A 779 30.74 -46.40 33.79
N ASN A 780 30.88 -45.12 34.14
CA ASN A 780 29.77 -44.24 34.51
C ASN A 780 29.61 -43.02 33.57
N GLN A 781 30.36 -42.95 32.47
CA GLN A 781 30.17 -41.95 31.43
C GLN A 781 28.81 -42.14 30.73
N LEU A 782 28.37 -41.15 29.94
CA LEU A 782 27.05 -41.18 29.29
C LEU A 782 26.95 -42.20 28.15
N ASN A 783 28.07 -42.68 27.63
CA ASN A 783 28.17 -43.77 26.64
C ASN A 783 28.54 -45.13 27.27
N GLN A 784 28.68 -45.20 28.59
CA GLN A 784 29.08 -46.41 29.32
C GLN A 784 27.96 -46.91 30.24
N LEU A 785 27.98 -48.21 30.53
CA LEU A 785 27.11 -48.86 31.51
C LEU A 785 27.96 -49.63 32.53
N TYR A 786 27.37 -49.93 33.67
CA TYR A 786 27.93 -50.84 34.66
C TYR A 786 26.86 -51.81 35.19
N ARG A 787 26.95 -53.05 34.72
CA ARG A 787 26.07 -54.17 35.05
C ARG A 787 24.59 -53.82 34.78
N PRO A 788 24.24 -53.53 33.51
CA PRO A 788 22.86 -53.27 33.14
C PRO A 788 22.01 -54.51 33.36
N VAL A 789 20.81 -54.34 33.92
CA VAL A 789 19.94 -55.47 34.30
C VAL A 789 18.75 -55.55 33.36
N TYR A 790 17.67 -54.82 33.61
CA TYR A 790 16.51 -54.84 32.73
C TYR A 790 16.45 -53.64 31.80
N ILE A 791 15.63 -53.79 30.76
CA ILE A 791 15.45 -52.80 29.71
C ILE A 791 13.97 -52.59 29.39
N PHE A 792 13.66 -51.40 28.89
CA PHE A 792 12.38 -51.07 28.28
C PHE A 792 12.62 -50.36 26.96
N VAL A 793 11.79 -50.63 25.96
CA VAL A 793 11.90 -49.99 24.64
C VAL A 793 10.58 -49.28 24.34
N ASP A 794 10.64 -47.97 24.11
CA ASP A 794 9.46 -47.19 23.77
C ASP A 794 9.11 -47.27 22.27
N GLU A 795 7.99 -46.67 21.88
CA GLU A 795 7.52 -46.69 20.49
C GLU A 795 8.46 -46.02 19.49
N GLU A 796 9.34 -45.13 19.96
CA GLU A 796 10.36 -44.45 19.15
C GLU A 796 11.66 -45.28 19.05
N GLN A 797 11.67 -46.51 19.59
CA GLN A 797 12.83 -47.38 19.72
C GLN A 797 13.93 -46.78 20.60
N SER A 798 13.58 -45.90 21.54
CA SER A 798 14.50 -45.50 22.60
C SER A 798 14.61 -46.60 23.64
N VAL A 799 15.82 -46.87 24.09
CA VAL A 799 16.14 -47.94 25.04
C VAL A 799 16.40 -47.33 26.41
N TYR A 800 15.57 -47.70 27.38
CA TYR A 800 15.77 -47.39 28.80
C TYR A 800 16.47 -48.57 29.44
N VAL A 801 17.52 -48.29 30.19
CA VAL A 801 18.38 -49.32 30.79
C VAL A 801 18.53 -49.03 32.27
N SER A 802 18.21 -50.01 33.11
CA SER A 802 18.55 -49.98 34.52
C SER A 802 20.04 -50.26 34.69
N ASP A 803 20.82 -49.19 34.79
CA ASP A 803 22.28 -49.19 34.96
C ASP A 803 22.62 -49.40 36.44
N SER A 804 22.41 -50.65 36.88
CA SER A 804 22.18 -51.00 38.28
C SER A 804 23.34 -50.64 39.19
N HIS A 805 24.60 -50.88 38.80
CA HIS A 805 25.74 -50.57 39.67
C HIS A 805 26.14 -49.10 39.65
N ASN A 806 25.70 -48.33 38.65
CA ASN A 806 25.80 -46.87 38.64
C ASN A 806 24.62 -46.20 39.35
N ASN A 807 23.64 -46.96 39.86
CA ASN A 807 22.48 -46.46 40.61
C ASN A 807 21.69 -45.40 39.82
N ARG A 808 21.47 -45.66 38.54
CA ARG A 808 20.76 -44.77 37.62
C ARG A 808 19.94 -45.55 36.60
N VAL A 809 19.00 -44.86 35.99
CA VAL A 809 18.34 -45.31 34.75
C VAL A 809 18.75 -44.37 33.65
N MET A 810 19.17 -44.96 32.53
CA MET A 810 19.65 -44.25 31.36
C MET A 810 18.70 -44.47 30.18
N LYS A 811 18.45 -43.43 29.38
CA LYS A 811 17.71 -43.52 28.11
C LYS A 811 18.66 -43.25 26.95
N TRP A 812 18.78 -44.19 26.02
CA TRP A 812 19.38 -43.96 24.70
C TRP A 812 18.27 -43.75 23.69
N ARG A 813 18.25 -42.59 23.02
CA ARG A 813 17.41 -42.42 21.84
C ARG A 813 17.95 -43.29 20.71
N LYS A 814 17.09 -43.68 19.78
CA LYS A 814 17.48 -44.46 18.61
C LYS A 814 18.71 -43.82 17.92
N ASP A 815 19.71 -44.66 17.65
CA ASP A 815 20.97 -44.31 16.98
C ASP A 815 21.86 -43.27 17.71
N ALA A 816 21.52 -42.92 18.96
CA ALA A 816 22.34 -42.02 19.78
C ALA A 816 23.65 -42.69 20.22
N LYS A 817 24.73 -41.91 20.26
CA LYS A 817 26.05 -42.37 20.74
C LYS A 817 26.20 -42.34 22.26
N GLU A 818 25.41 -41.50 22.92
CA GLU A 818 25.38 -41.37 24.37
C GLU A 818 23.95 -41.34 24.87
N GLY A 819 23.77 -41.80 26.10
CA GLY A 819 22.49 -41.81 26.79
C GLY A 819 22.32 -40.58 27.67
N ILE A 820 21.10 -40.41 28.18
CA ILE A 820 20.77 -39.39 29.18
C ILE A 820 20.30 -40.06 30.47
N VAL A 821 20.71 -39.51 31.61
CA VAL A 821 20.21 -39.96 32.92
C VAL A 821 18.76 -39.50 33.04
N VAL A 822 17.84 -40.44 33.25
CA VAL A 822 16.40 -40.16 33.36
C VAL A 822 15.81 -40.49 34.73
N ALA A 823 16.52 -41.25 35.56
CA ALA A 823 16.22 -41.42 36.98
C ALA A 823 17.50 -41.72 37.77
N GLY A 824 17.57 -41.26 39.02
CA GLY A 824 18.75 -41.44 39.88
C GLY A 824 20.00 -40.69 39.38
N GLY A 825 21.17 -41.32 39.49
CA GLY A 825 22.46 -40.74 39.07
C GLY A 825 23.14 -39.82 40.08
N ASN A 826 22.55 -39.63 41.26
CA ASN A 826 23.10 -38.81 42.35
C ASN A 826 23.80 -39.65 43.43
N GLY A 827 24.45 -40.74 42.99
CA GLY A 827 25.05 -41.75 43.87
C GLY A 827 24.04 -42.72 44.48
N LYS A 828 24.56 -43.75 45.16
CA LYS A 828 23.76 -44.74 45.88
C LYS A 828 23.15 -44.12 47.14
N GLY A 829 21.84 -44.25 47.34
CA GLY A 829 21.18 -43.78 48.56
C GLY A 829 19.65 -43.93 48.54
N GLY A 830 18.99 -43.51 49.61
CA GLY A 830 17.54 -43.64 49.81
C GLY A 830 16.74 -42.34 49.58
N ASN A 831 17.40 -41.23 49.24
CA ASN A 831 16.71 -39.97 48.95
C ASN A 831 15.85 -40.06 47.68
N LEU A 832 14.93 -39.12 47.48
CA LEU A 832 14.02 -39.12 46.33
C LEU A 832 14.71 -38.87 44.98
N ASN A 833 15.92 -38.33 44.97
CA ASN A 833 16.77 -38.18 43.78
C ASN A 833 17.84 -39.29 43.65
N GLN A 834 17.83 -40.28 44.54
CA GLN A 834 18.80 -41.37 44.59
C GLN A 834 18.12 -42.72 44.37
N LEU A 835 18.90 -43.67 43.86
CA LEU A 835 18.53 -45.07 43.71
C LEU A 835 19.60 -45.93 44.39
N SER A 836 19.25 -47.19 44.66
CA SER A 836 20.15 -48.20 45.20
C SER A 836 19.92 -49.50 44.44
N GLN A 837 20.85 -49.83 43.54
CA GLN A 837 20.78 -51.01 42.68
C GLN A 837 19.42 -51.16 41.96
N PRO A 838 18.99 -50.18 41.13
CA PRO A 838 17.74 -50.32 40.40
C PRO A 838 17.80 -51.51 39.46
N THR A 839 16.74 -52.32 39.41
CA THR A 839 16.73 -53.55 38.58
C THR A 839 15.85 -53.38 37.36
N ARG A 840 14.57 -53.08 37.54
CA ARG A 840 13.55 -52.98 36.49
C ARG A 840 13.23 -51.53 36.18
N VAL A 841 13.09 -51.23 34.89
CA VAL A 841 12.50 -50.00 34.37
C VAL A 841 11.35 -50.36 33.44
N ILE A 842 10.23 -49.65 33.56
CA ILE A 842 9.19 -49.58 32.52
C ILE A 842 8.72 -48.14 32.37
N VAL A 843 8.18 -47.79 31.21
CA VAL A 843 7.69 -46.45 30.92
C VAL A 843 6.24 -46.55 30.47
N ASP A 844 5.35 -45.72 31.03
CA ASP A 844 3.95 -45.68 30.60
C ASP A 844 3.75 -44.83 29.33
N TYR A 845 2.53 -44.81 28.80
CA TYR A 845 2.18 -44.04 27.60
C TYR A 845 2.29 -42.52 27.78
N LEU A 846 2.43 -42.04 29.02
CA LEU A 846 2.61 -40.64 29.38
C LEU A 846 4.09 -40.26 29.53
N GLY A 847 5.00 -41.23 29.35
CA GLY A 847 6.44 -41.05 29.50
C GLY A 847 6.92 -41.07 30.96
N GLN A 848 6.11 -41.56 31.90
CA GLN A 848 6.51 -41.69 33.31
C GLN A 848 7.32 -42.97 33.49
N ILE A 849 8.44 -42.84 34.19
CA ILE A 849 9.45 -43.90 34.32
C ILE A 849 9.26 -44.55 35.68
N TYR A 850 8.88 -45.81 35.70
CA TYR A 850 8.73 -46.61 36.91
C TYR A 850 9.97 -47.48 37.10
N VAL A 851 10.56 -47.38 38.28
CA VAL A 851 11.83 -48.04 38.60
C VAL A 851 11.64 -48.89 39.85
N ALA A 852 12.01 -50.17 39.75
CA ALA A 852 12.19 -51.00 40.93
C ALA A 852 13.53 -50.63 41.60
N ASP A 853 13.45 -49.86 42.68
CA ASP A 853 14.59 -49.41 43.47
C ASP A 853 14.92 -50.47 44.52
N SER A 854 15.45 -51.60 44.05
CA SER A 854 15.47 -52.87 44.75
C SER A 854 16.22 -52.81 46.09
N GLY A 855 17.35 -52.11 46.12
CA GLY A 855 18.16 -51.94 47.32
C GLY A 855 17.53 -51.01 48.37
N ASN A 856 16.46 -50.29 48.01
CA ASN A 856 15.66 -49.48 48.94
C ASN A 856 14.25 -50.05 49.13
N HIS A 857 13.96 -51.23 48.59
CA HIS A 857 12.69 -51.97 48.78
C HIS A 857 11.43 -51.17 48.42
N ARG A 858 11.50 -50.43 47.32
CA ARG A 858 10.42 -49.54 46.87
C ARG A 858 10.31 -49.50 45.35
N ILE A 859 9.14 -49.11 44.87
CA ILE A 859 8.92 -48.74 43.48
C ILE A 859 8.84 -47.22 43.42
N MET A 860 9.62 -46.62 42.54
CA MET A 860 9.68 -45.18 42.35
C MET A 860 9.15 -44.80 40.98
N ARG A 861 8.57 -43.61 40.86
CA ARG A 861 8.19 -42.98 39.59
C ARG A 861 8.96 -41.69 39.37
N TRP A 862 9.48 -41.49 38.18
CA TRP A 862 10.01 -40.22 37.70
C TRP A 862 9.16 -39.69 36.55
N CYS A 863 8.73 -38.44 36.65
CA CYS A 863 8.18 -37.72 35.52
C CYS A 863 9.31 -37.08 34.72
N GLU A 864 9.11 -36.97 33.40
CA GLU A 864 10.06 -36.36 32.49
C GLU A 864 10.54 -34.99 33.01
N GLY A 865 11.87 -34.81 33.10
CA GLY A 865 12.50 -33.55 33.54
C GLY A 865 12.52 -33.27 35.04
N LYS A 866 11.92 -34.14 35.88
CA LYS A 866 12.00 -34.00 37.35
C LYS A 866 13.36 -34.50 37.87
N LYS A 867 13.92 -33.77 38.83
CA LYS A 867 15.20 -34.13 39.50
C LYS A 867 15.02 -35.17 40.61
N GLU A 868 13.81 -35.31 41.11
CA GLU A 868 13.40 -36.23 42.17
C GLU A 868 12.23 -37.08 41.67
N GLY A 869 12.19 -38.33 42.11
CA GLY A 869 11.07 -39.23 41.89
C GLY A 869 10.15 -39.25 43.11
N GLU A 870 9.08 -40.01 42.99
CA GLU A 870 8.11 -40.23 44.06
C GLU A 870 7.95 -41.73 44.33
N ILE A 871 7.69 -42.08 45.58
CA ILE A 871 7.43 -43.46 45.96
C ILE A 871 6.02 -43.82 45.51
N VAL A 872 5.91 -44.83 44.66
CA VAL A 872 4.64 -45.34 44.14
C VAL A 872 4.03 -46.32 45.12
N VAL A 873 4.81 -47.34 45.51
CA VAL A 873 4.46 -48.37 46.50
C VAL A 873 5.74 -48.90 47.17
N GLY A 874 5.60 -49.49 48.35
CA GLY A 874 6.74 -49.92 49.17
C GLY A 874 7.40 -48.75 49.91
N GLY A 875 8.66 -48.91 50.32
CA GLY A 875 9.37 -47.89 51.11
C GLY A 875 9.00 -47.85 52.60
N ASN A 876 8.12 -48.76 53.06
CA ASN A 876 7.73 -48.92 54.46
C ASN A 876 8.66 -49.88 55.24
N GLY A 877 9.94 -49.91 54.87
CA GLY A 877 10.93 -50.88 55.34
C GLY A 877 10.88 -52.23 54.62
N GLU A 878 11.96 -52.99 54.76
CA GLU A 878 12.02 -54.38 54.29
C GLU A 878 11.09 -55.27 55.12
N GLY A 879 10.25 -56.07 54.47
CA GLY A 879 9.36 -57.00 55.17
C GLY A 879 8.34 -57.67 54.25
N ASN A 880 7.41 -58.44 54.83
CA ASN A 880 6.44 -59.26 54.12
C ASN A 880 4.97 -58.84 54.32
N GLN A 881 4.71 -57.69 54.99
CA GLN A 881 3.37 -57.12 55.11
C GLN A 881 2.82 -56.69 53.73
N SER A 882 1.54 -56.36 53.65
CA SER A 882 0.86 -55.99 52.38
C SER A 882 1.41 -54.71 51.75
N ASN A 883 1.94 -53.78 52.54
CA ASN A 883 2.54 -52.52 52.11
C ASN A 883 4.08 -52.52 52.15
N GLN A 884 4.69 -53.68 52.36
CA GLN A 884 6.13 -53.89 52.39
C GLN A 884 6.57 -54.77 51.22
N LEU A 885 7.78 -54.51 50.74
CA LEU A 885 8.46 -55.29 49.72
C LEU A 885 9.83 -55.69 50.27
N SER A 886 10.43 -56.76 49.75
CA SER A 886 11.84 -57.06 49.96
C SER A 886 12.51 -57.39 48.62
N THR A 887 13.43 -56.49 48.25
CA THR A 887 14.21 -56.55 47.01
C THR A 887 13.34 -56.74 45.75
N PRO A 888 12.40 -55.82 45.43
CA PRO A 888 11.56 -55.97 44.25
C PRO A 888 12.41 -56.06 42.99
N MET A 889 12.28 -57.14 42.21
CA MET A 889 13.16 -57.43 41.07
C MET A 889 12.50 -57.16 39.72
N GLY A 890 11.20 -57.43 39.60
CA GLY A 890 10.42 -57.35 38.37
C GLY A 890 9.16 -56.52 38.55
N LEU A 891 8.69 -55.90 37.47
CA LEU A 891 7.58 -54.97 37.48
C LEU A 891 6.84 -54.98 36.13
N SER A 892 5.52 -55.01 36.17
CA SER A 892 4.65 -55.03 34.98
C SER A 892 3.28 -54.40 35.29
N PHE A 893 2.61 -53.89 34.26
CA PHE A 893 1.23 -53.40 34.34
C PHE A 893 0.28 -54.35 33.61
N ASP A 894 -0.95 -54.49 34.11
CA ASP A 894 -2.05 -55.06 33.32
C ASP A 894 -2.76 -53.97 32.49
N ASP A 895 -3.70 -54.37 31.63
CA ASP A 895 -4.48 -53.46 30.78
C ASP A 895 -5.36 -52.47 31.57
N GLU A 896 -5.58 -52.71 32.88
CA GLU A 896 -6.27 -51.80 33.81
C GLU A 896 -5.29 -50.89 34.57
N GLU A 897 -4.01 -50.94 34.20
CA GLU A 897 -2.90 -50.21 34.81
C GLU A 897 -2.68 -50.54 36.30
N ASN A 898 -3.10 -51.73 36.74
CA ASN A 898 -2.70 -52.25 38.05
C ASN A 898 -1.21 -52.64 38.02
N LEU A 899 -0.51 -52.37 39.12
CA LEU A 899 0.92 -52.58 39.24
C LEU A 899 1.21 -53.96 39.84
N TYR A 900 1.96 -54.80 39.14
CA TYR A 900 2.44 -56.09 39.63
C TYR A 900 3.93 -56.04 39.88
N VAL A 901 4.35 -56.55 41.03
CA VAL A 901 5.74 -56.53 41.48
C VAL A 901 6.17 -57.94 41.87
N ALA A 902 7.31 -58.37 41.32
CA ALA A 902 7.98 -59.59 41.77
C ALA A 902 8.77 -59.28 43.04
N ASP A 903 8.20 -59.68 44.18
CA ASP A 903 8.70 -59.45 45.52
C ASP A 903 9.69 -60.57 45.88
N TYR A 904 10.90 -60.43 45.33
CA TYR A 904 11.91 -61.49 45.17
C TYR A 904 12.22 -62.24 46.47
N MET A 905 12.61 -61.54 47.55
CA MET A 905 12.97 -62.22 48.80
C MET A 905 11.75 -62.74 49.58
N ASN A 906 10.55 -62.29 49.23
CA ASN A 906 9.30 -62.78 49.81
C ASN A 906 8.64 -63.90 48.98
N HIS A 907 9.27 -64.33 47.89
CA HIS A 907 8.83 -65.48 47.10
C HIS A 907 7.38 -65.37 46.58
N ARG A 908 6.97 -64.17 46.17
CA ARG A 908 5.58 -63.87 45.76
C ARG A 908 5.51 -62.80 44.68
N ILE A 909 4.35 -62.72 44.02
CA ILE A 909 3.97 -61.59 43.16
C ILE A 909 2.87 -60.80 43.85
N GLN A 910 3.09 -59.50 44.02
CA GLN A 910 2.18 -58.55 44.64
C GLN A 910 1.47 -57.73 43.57
N LYS A 911 0.13 -57.62 43.66
CA LYS A 911 -0.68 -56.70 42.84
C LYS A 911 -1.12 -55.52 43.68
N PHE A 912 -0.85 -54.31 43.21
CA PHE A 912 -1.37 -53.06 43.75
C PHE A 912 -2.42 -52.51 42.80
N GLU A 913 -3.62 -52.25 43.32
CA GLU A 913 -4.74 -51.77 42.50
C GLU A 913 -4.66 -50.27 42.26
N LYS A 914 -4.89 -49.86 41.02
CA LYS A 914 -4.95 -48.45 40.66
C LYS A 914 -6.21 -47.81 41.26
N PHE A 915 -6.10 -46.58 41.76
CA PHE A 915 -7.22 -45.71 42.13
C PHE A 915 -7.02 -44.30 41.55
N GLU A 916 -8.13 -43.60 41.28
CA GLU A 916 -8.11 -42.22 40.74
C GLU A 916 -7.61 -41.17 41.75
#